data_AF-A0A950S8R3-F1
#
_entry.id   AF-A0A950S8R3-F1
#
_cell.length_a   1.000
_cell.length_b   1.000
_cell.length_c   1.000
_cell.angle_alpha   90.00
_cell.angle_beta   90.00
_cell.angle_gamma   90.00
#
_symmetry.space_group_name_H-M   'P 1'
#
loop_
_entity.id
_entity.type
_entity.pdbx_description
1 polymer ?
#
loop_
_entity_poly.entity_id
_entity_poly.type
_entity_poly.pdbx_seq_one_letter_code
_entity_poly.pdbx_strand_id
1 'polypeptide(L)'
;MLGRVAVAVSLLLIPAVAFPQCNLTQVASVPFRASYLDVAIDGSDLWTATSYGVSLYDRSVDPPALVATLPLPGITRTVRAANGIAYAGSGSTVFVVRRNGRALQLVRGIDAGGTINDLLLTTLDLYVATANGLTQWDLLDPSNPSKTPAVFVTSRANVQSLALGNAILFAADGDSSVESFNIAVPSIPNGVGTVTSLPGANAVAVNAGRLYVSDGQQTDIFTNIDSGGGNAAKAATDSFGGAAITAINSNAIFAAGADRQVRAFDLSSAAAPVELWRAQLNPAGGSVNRVGRMAIAPNRLYVAGGDLGLLTYDTTSFTAPFPLRSYAGGATTSVVSLGTMVYVSRTSGGITEFNQSSGGALTQARSWDSSIDIVRDGGNNFLLTTTGAKASLWALTPAVPTLVSSLTLRAPIASAVLSGTTGYFVLNEAAGNTLWSADLSPVTPTAQQISLTAIKPSFIARSGSAFVLAELRGDDKVTTLSYFASSDFTKTPVTISVPGIATGGVALSGAAAAVSTFTGVTLADFASGTTTLLPQSSGAIALSLAFTGTTLLEATDTSLMVWNTQTKTLTKQFTLPAAPTAVHIAANSAIADLATEDGVTTVQLTATTRMPSVLFAANGNAYYKKLVAGSQRLYFFDGRNVDIFTNTMQSTGGIRAPLIIDVAASDTNVFTIQNNLTVTSYGRDGNALATSTINQTSDLPPSIASAGGAAWASIAINCQSTGCEGETIVFDPKSAFAQTATMTGTVRDVVTNGTRAYVLTELPNEVRIVDITDPAHPSVVVSRATEGTQPPRAIAFANNTVYVLGEKLYAYSANDLSKTGEPLGSYVTDPTSGLTYVDQHLRADGACVALTGRQFSPQFLSGSPSIASPAAGRFIATQPGTFYFLTDYSLEIWSTKPLPPARRRAAR
;
A
#
# COMPACT_ATOMS: atom_id res chain seq x y z
N MET A 1 43.65 78.48 8.70
CA MET A 1 44.27 77.65 9.76
C MET A 1 43.17 77.14 10.67
N LEU A 2 42.75 75.88 10.50
CA LEU A 2 41.88 75.17 11.44
C LEU A 2 42.47 73.76 11.58
N GLY A 3 42.96 73.45 12.77
CA GLY A 3 43.75 72.26 13.07
C GLY A 3 42.89 70.98 13.03
N ARG A 4 43.42 69.95 12.37
CA ARG A 4 42.86 68.60 12.33
C ARG A 4 43.36 67.81 13.55
N VAL A 5 42.43 67.32 14.36
CA VAL A 5 42.68 66.24 15.32
C VAL A 5 42.52 64.92 14.56
N ALA A 6 43.61 64.14 14.47
CA ALA A 6 43.58 62.81 13.89
C ALA A 6 43.20 61.79 14.97
N VAL A 7 42.03 61.18 14.85
CA VAL A 7 41.65 59.98 15.60
C VAL A 7 42.03 58.78 14.71
N ALA A 8 43.02 58.01 15.14
CA ALA A 8 43.39 56.76 14.50
C ALA A 8 42.33 55.69 14.85
N VAL A 9 41.47 55.37 13.88
CA VAL A 9 40.60 54.20 13.93
C VAL A 9 41.37 53.03 13.34
N SER A 10 41.83 52.13 14.20
CA SER A 10 42.37 50.84 13.79
C SER A 10 41.24 49.98 13.20
N LEU A 11 41.11 49.97 11.88
CA LEU A 11 40.29 48.96 11.18
C LEU A 11 40.93 47.58 11.38
N LEU A 12 40.32 46.74 12.22
CA LEU A 12 40.52 45.30 12.14
C LEU A 12 39.95 44.82 10.80
N LEU A 13 40.82 44.56 9.83
CA LEU A 13 40.48 43.80 8.62
C LEU A 13 40.20 42.36 9.04
N ILE A 14 38.91 42.00 9.12
CA ILE A 14 38.48 40.59 9.12
C ILE A 14 38.66 40.09 7.69
N PRO A 15 39.46 39.05 7.42
CA PRO A 15 39.59 38.52 6.07
C PRO A 15 38.27 37.85 5.68
N ALA A 16 37.47 38.50 4.84
CA ALA A 16 36.38 37.85 4.14
C ALA A 16 36.99 36.88 3.11
N VAL A 17 36.85 35.58 3.34
CA VAL A 17 37.22 34.56 2.37
C VAL A 17 36.29 34.71 1.18
N ALA A 18 36.75 35.32 0.10
CA ALA A 18 36.01 35.42 -1.14
C ALA A 18 35.93 34.03 -1.80
N PHE A 19 34.73 33.45 -1.87
CA PHE A 19 34.51 32.20 -2.57
C PHE A 19 34.52 32.41 -4.09
N PRO A 20 35.11 31.50 -4.90
CA PRO A 20 35.02 31.56 -6.36
C PRO A 20 33.57 31.48 -6.84
N GLN A 21 33.21 32.23 -7.90
CA GLN A 21 31.85 32.21 -8.47
C GLN A 21 31.52 30.85 -9.10
N CYS A 22 30.31 30.37 -8.84
CA CYS A 22 29.80 29.14 -9.43
C CYS A 22 29.27 29.38 -10.85
N ASN A 23 29.97 28.84 -11.84
CA ASN A 23 29.55 28.95 -13.25
C ASN A 23 28.56 27.83 -13.64
N LEU A 24 27.39 27.81 -13.00
CA LEU A 24 26.33 26.82 -13.20
C LEU A 24 25.05 27.50 -13.70
N THR A 25 24.26 26.80 -14.52
CA THR A 25 22.93 27.25 -14.96
C THR A 25 21.89 26.16 -14.75
N GLN A 26 20.63 26.53 -14.53
CA GLN A 26 19.52 25.58 -14.49
C GLN A 26 19.30 25.00 -15.89
N VAL A 27 19.43 23.69 -16.02
CA VAL A 27 19.30 22.98 -17.31
C VAL A 27 18.01 22.16 -17.40
N ALA A 28 17.39 21.81 -16.28
CA ALA A 28 16.01 21.32 -16.22
C ALA A 28 15.36 21.54 -14.85
N SER A 29 14.03 21.58 -14.89
CA SER A 29 13.13 21.35 -13.76
C SER A 29 12.25 20.15 -14.14
N VAL A 30 12.32 19.05 -13.40
CA VAL A 30 11.62 17.81 -13.72
C VAL A 30 10.59 17.51 -12.63
N PRO A 31 9.27 17.49 -12.93
CA PRO A 31 8.26 17.19 -11.94
C PRO A 31 8.26 15.70 -11.57
N PHE A 32 8.31 15.40 -10.27
CA PHE A 32 8.14 14.05 -9.70
C PHE A 32 6.85 13.93 -8.89
N ARG A 33 6.05 15.00 -8.87
CA ARG A 33 4.82 15.06 -8.10
C ARG A 33 3.72 15.75 -8.88
N ALA A 34 2.73 14.96 -9.25
CA ALA A 34 1.42 15.44 -9.66
C ALA A 34 0.35 14.55 -9.04
N SER A 35 -0.75 15.14 -8.59
CA SER A 35 -1.93 14.38 -8.19
C SER A 35 -2.64 13.94 -9.48
N TYR A 36 -2.87 12.64 -9.66
CA TYR A 36 -3.59 12.09 -10.81
C TYR A 36 -5.08 12.10 -10.50
N LEU A 37 -5.84 12.87 -11.28
CA LEU A 37 -7.24 13.16 -10.99
C LEU A 37 -8.19 12.45 -11.96
N ASP A 38 -7.75 12.20 -13.20
CA ASP A 38 -8.58 11.55 -14.22
C ASP A 38 -7.72 10.75 -15.20
N VAL A 39 -8.34 9.74 -15.83
CA VAL A 39 -7.74 8.93 -16.89
C VAL A 39 -8.71 8.73 -18.05
N ALA A 40 -8.20 8.78 -19.28
CA ALA A 40 -8.97 8.48 -20.48
C ALA A 40 -8.15 7.63 -21.46
N ILE A 41 -8.81 6.68 -22.10
CA ILE A 41 -8.22 5.78 -23.09
C ILE A 41 -8.63 6.23 -24.50
N ASP A 42 -7.65 6.31 -25.40
CA ASP A 42 -7.86 6.53 -26.82
C ASP A 42 -6.96 5.57 -27.61
N GLY A 43 -7.52 4.44 -28.07
CA GLY A 43 -6.75 3.39 -28.73
C GLY A 43 -5.62 2.84 -27.84
N SER A 44 -4.36 3.00 -28.27
CA SER A 44 -3.15 2.62 -27.51
C SER A 44 -2.66 3.71 -26.55
N ASP A 45 -3.35 4.85 -26.47
CA ASP A 45 -2.96 5.96 -25.61
C ASP A 45 -3.73 5.94 -24.30
N LEU A 46 -3.05 6.37 -23.23
CA LEU A 46 -3.64 6.70 -21.95
C LEU A 46 -3.32 8.14 -21.61
N TRP A 47 -4.36 8.95 -21.57
CA TRP A 47 -4.30 10.34 -21.18
C TRP A 47 -4.61 10.45 -19.70
N THR A 48 -3.86 11.26 -18.96
CA THR A 48 -4.09 11.51 -17.55
C THR A 48 -4.21 12.99 -17.27
N ALA A 49 -5.26 13.39 -16.55
CA ALA A 49 -5.36 14.73 -15.98
C ALA A 49 -4.67 14.77 -14.63
N THR A 50 -3.85 15.79 -14.42
CA THR A 50 -3.05 15.91 -13.19
C THR A 50 -3.10 17.32 -12.63
N SER A 51 -2.64 17.49 -11.38
CA SER A 51 -2.45 18.81 -10.78
C SER A 51 -1.45 19.71 -11.53
N TYR A 52 -0.65 19.14 -12.44
CA TYR A 52 0.34 19.87 -13.25
C TYR A 52 -0.16 20.18 -14.67
N GLY A 53 -1.10 19.38 -15.20
CA GLY A 53 -1.50 19.43 -16.61
C GLY A 53 -1.92 18.07 -17.13
N VAL A 54 -1.57 17.77 -18.38
CA VAL A 54 -1.90 16.50 -19.04
C VAL A 54 -0.63 15.67 -19.24
N SER A 55 -0.71 14.37 -18.94
CA SER A 55 0.33 13.40 -19.32
C SER A 55 -0.25 12.37 -20.30
N LEU A 56 0.60 11.89 -21.20
CA LEU A 56 0.29 10.87 -22.19
C LEU A 56 1.18 9.66 -21.95
N TYR A 57 0.59 8.48 -21.88
CA TYR A 57 1.28 7.20 -21.79
C TYR A 57 0.96 6.31 -22.99
N ASP A 58 1.95 5.51 -23.38
CA ASP A 58 1.85 4.47 -24.40
C ASP A 58 1.48 3.14 -23.73
N ARG A 59 0.30 2.61 -24.05
CA ARG A 59 -0.23 1.33 -23.55
C ARG A 59 0.15 0.13 -24.42
N SER A 60 0.91 0.32 -25.50
CA SER A 60 1.44 -0.82 -26.28
C SER A 60 2.56 -1.56 -25.55
N VAL A 61 3.15 -0.92 -24.55
CA VAL A 61 4.11 -1.51 -23.60
C VAL A 61 3.45 -1.63 -22.23
N ASP A 62 3.82 -2.65 -21.48
CA ASP A 62 3.24 -2.95 -20.18
C ASP A 62 4.33 -3.04 -19.09
N PRO A 63 4.21 -2.28 -17.98
CA PRO A 63 3.23 -1.22 -17.73
C PRO A 63 3.32 -0.05 -18.72
N PRO A 64 2.26 0.80 -18.84
CA PRO A 64 2.27 1.92 -19.79
C PRO A 64 3.45 2.86 -19.55
N ALA A 65 4.14 3.22 -20.63
CA ALA A 65 5.31 4.11 -20.55
C ALA A 65 4.91 5.57 -20.74
N LEU A 66 5.38 6.47 -19.87
CA LEU A 66 5.19 7.90 -20.05
C LEU A 66 5.83 8.36 -21.37
N VAL A 67 5.04 9.00 -22.23
CA VAL A 67 5.44 9.52 -23.54
C VAL A 67 5.80 11.00 -23.43
N ALA A 68 4.89 11.79 -22.86
CA ALA A 68 5.01 13.24 -22.75
C ALA A 68 4.11 13.79 -21.64
N THR A 69 4.50 14.95 -21.10
CA THR A 69 3.70 15.75 -20.18
C THR A 69 3.63 17.17 -20.72
N LEU A 70 2.47 17.82 -20.58
CA LEU A 70 2.24 19.20 -20.97
C LEU A 70 1.69 19.97 -19.76
N PRO A 71 2.42 20.95 -19.20
CA PRO A 71 1.89 21.82 -18.15
C PRO A 71 0.70 22.62 -18.69
N LEU A 72 -0.36 22.71 -17.88
CA LEU A 72 -1.49 23.59 -18.16
C LEU A 72 -1.71 24.52 -16.96
N PRO A 73 -2.13 25.78 -17.17
CA PRO A 73 -2.51 26.67 -16.08
C PRO A 73 -3.66 26.08 -15.24
N GLY A 74 -3.50 26.11 -13.92
CA GLY A 74 -4.48 25.60 -12.96
C GLY A 74 -4.44 24.07 -12.78
N ILE A 75 -5.35 23.56 -11.95
CA ILE A 75 -5.50 22.12 -11.71
C ILE A 75 -6.31 21.52 -12.85
N THR A 76 -5.71 20.60 -13.61
CA THR A 76 -6.41 19.84 -14.65
C THR A 76 -7.17 18.68 -14.00
N ARG A 77 -8.49 18.85 -13.85
CA ARG A 77 -9.35 17.93 -13.11
C ARG A 77 -9.81 16.74 -13.93
N THR A 78 -10.06 16.95 -15.22
CA THR A 78 -10.64 15.93 -16.09
C THR A 78 -10.05 15.97 -17.49
N VAL A 79 -10.01 14.82 -18.15
CA VAL A 79 -9.58 14.68 -19.55
C VAL A 79 -10.48 13.69 -20.28
N ARG A 80 -10.90 14.03 -21.50
CA ARG A 80 -11.53 13.10 -22.46
C ARG A 80 -10.79 13.19 -23.78
N ALA A 81 -10.57 12.06 -24.45
CA ALA A 81 -9.79 12.03 -25.67
C ALA A 81 -10.42 11.10 -26.71
N ALA A 82 -10.25 11.47 -27.98
CA ALA A 82 -10.57 10.64 -29.12
C ALA A 82 -9.71 11.07 -30.32
N ASN A 83 -9.25 10.11 -31.12
CA ASN A 83 -8.53 10.35 -32.36
C ASN A 83 -7.28 11.26 -32.21
N GLY A 84 -6.55 11.10 -31.11
CA GLY A 84 -5.33 11.85 -30.81
C GLY A 84 -5.54 13.30 -30.34
N ILE A 85 -6.79 13.69 -30.07
CA ILE A 85 -7.14 15.00 -29.49
C ILE A 85 -7.74 14.77 -28.11
N ALA A 86 -7.23 15.50 -27.11
CA ALA A 86 -7.71 15.51 -25.75
C ALA A 86 -8.32 16.87 -25.38
N TYR A 87 -9.45 16.83 -24.70
CA TYR A 87 -10.11 17.97 -24.04
C TYR A 87 -9.83 17.88 -22.56
N ALA A 88 -9.05 18.83 -22.04
CA ALA A 88 -8.59 18.86 -20.66
C ALA A 88 -9.25 20.03 -19.92
N GLY A 89 -10.06 19.72 -18.91
CA GLY A 89 -10.68 20.74 -18.05
C GLY A 89 -9.72 21.18 -16.96
N SER A 90 -9.14 22.37 -17.09
CA SER A 90 -8.20 22.94 -16.12
C SER A 90 -8.66 24.31 -15.63
N GLY A 91 -8.95 24.41 -14.33
CA GLY A 91 -9.63 25.58 -13.77
C GLY A 91 -10.97 25.81 -14.46
N SER A 92 -11.17 27.00 -15.06
CA SER A 92 -12.35 27.32 -15.86
C SER A 92 -12.18 27.09 -17.36
N THR A 93 -11.03 26.58 -17.80
CA THR A 93 -10.67 26.51 -19.23
C THR A 93 -10.68 25.07 -19.74
N VAL A 94 -11.37 24.84 -20.86
CA VAL A 94 -11.18 23.63 -21.68
C VAL A 94 -9.97 23.85 -22.57
N PHE A 95 -8.89 23.11 -22.32
CA PHE A 95 -7.71 23.08 -23.17
C PHE A 95 -7.83 21.95 -24.18
N VAL A 96 -7.67 22.29 -25.46
CA VAL A 96 -7.59 21.32 -26.55
C VAL A 96 -6.12 21.00 -26.76
N VAL A 97 -5.76 19.73 -26.55
CA VAL A 97 -4.39 19.23 -26.65
C VAL A 97 -4.33 18.17 -27.74
N ARG A 98 -3.40 18.31 -28.68
CA ARG A 98 -3.21 17.34 -29.77
C ARG A 98 -1.93 16.55 -29.55
N ARG A 99 -2.01 15.23 -29.76
CA ARG A 99 -0.83 14.39 -29.91
C ARG A 99 -0.16 14.63 -31.26
N ASN A 100 1.13 14.98 -31.24
CA ASN A 100 1.96 15.11 -32.44
C ASN A 100 3.17 14.17 -32.32
N GLY A 101 3.02 12.93 -32.78
CA GLY A 101 4.01 11.87 -32.57
C GLY A 101 4.19 11.52 -31.09
N ARG A 102 5.37 11.79 -30.54
CA ARG A 102 5.68 11.61 -29.10
C ARG A 102 5.63 12.93 -28.31
N ALA A 103 5.13 14.01 -28.89
CA ALA A 103 4.95 15.29 -28.21
C ALA A 103 3.46 15.64 -28.05
N LEU A 104 3.18 16.50 -27.08
CA LEU A 104 1.87 17.12 -26.89
C LEU A 104 1.93 18.57 -27.34
N GLN A 105 0.95 18.98 -28.15
CA GLN A 105 0.79 20.36 -28.62
C GLN A 105 -0.47 20.95 -27.97
N LEU A 106 -0.31 22.07 -27.28
CA LEU A 106 -1.45 22.91 -26.89
C LEU A 106 -2.03 23.56 -28.15
N VAL A 107 -3.25 23.19 -28.54
CA VAL A 107 -3.94 23.78 -29.70
C VAL A 107 -4.57 25.10 -29.31
N ARG A 108 -5.37 25.10 -28.23
CA ARG A 108 -6.00 26.30 -27.67
C ARG A 108 -6.56 26.08 -26.27
N GLY A 109 -6.91 27.18 -25.60
CA GLY A 109 -7.75 27.21 -24.41
C GLY A 109 -9.05 27.98 -24.68
N ILE A 110 -10.15 27.51 -24.09
CA ILE A 110 -11.48 28.12 -24.23
C ILE A 110 -12.11 28.21 -22.84
N ASP A 111 -12.51 29.42 -22.44
CA ASP A 111 -13.17 29.62 -21.16
C ASP A 111 -14.56 28.97 -21.17
N ALA A 112 -14.81 28.09 -20.21
CA ALA A 112 -16.11 27.44 -20.01
C ALA A 112 -17.06 28.30 -19.15
N GLY A 113 -16.58 29.45 -18.64
CA GLY A 113 -17.38 30.39 -17.86
C GLY A 113 -17.56 30.00 -16.39
N GLY A 114 -16.88 28.95 -15.93
CA GLY A 114 -16.89 28.48 -14.54
C GLY A 114 -15.91 27.31 -14.35
N THR A 115 -15.54 27.02 -13.10
CA THR A 115 -14.64 25.89 -12.80
C THR A 115 -15.23 24.59 -13.34
N ILE A 116 -14.46 23.85 -14.14
CA ILE A 116 -14.88 22.60 -14.77
C ILE A 116 -14.79 21.47 -13.74
N ASN A 117 -15.88 20.71 -13.61
CA ASN A 117 -15.96 19.58 -12.69
C ASN A 117 -15.87 18.24 -13.44
N ASP A 118 -16.55 18.11 -14.58
CA ASP A 118 -16.55 16.88 -15.39
C ASP A 118 -16.73 17.22 -16.88
N LEU A 119 -16.25 16.30 -17.72
CA LEU A 119 -16.40 16.33 -19.17
C LEU A 119 -16.99 15.01 -19.64
N LEU A 120 -17.94 15.07 -20.56
CA LEU A 120 -18.47 13.90 -21.24
C LEU A 120 -18.34 14.08 -22.75
N LEU A 121 -17.64 13.16 -23.39
CA LEU A 121 -17.33 13.21 -24.81
C LEU A 121 -18.19 12.20 -25.57
N THR A 122 -18.82 12.66 -26.63
CA THR A 122 -19.46 11.82 -27.65
C THR A 122 -18.74 12.01 -28.98
N THR A 123 -19.21 11.36 -30.05
CA THR A 123 -18.59 11.49 -31.38
C THR A 123 -18.61 12.92 -31.92
N LEU A 124 -19.68 13.68 -31.65
CA LEU A 124 -19.89 15.01 -32.23
C LEU A 124 -20.02 16.12 -31.19
N ASP A 125 -20.14 15.79 -29.89
CA ASP A 125 -20.38 16.78 -28.85
C ASP A 125 -19.50 16.57 -27.62
N LEU A 126 -19.11 17.68 -27.00
CA LEU A 126 -18.53 17.74 -25.67
C LEU A 126 -19.52 18.39 -24.70
N TYR A 127 -19.91 17.67 -23.67
CA TYR A 127 -20.69 18.18 -22.55
C TYR A 127 -19.76 18.60 -21.42
N VAL A 128 -19.91 19.82 -20.94
CA VAL A 128 -19.03 20.46 -19.97
C VAL A 128 -19.85 20.83 -18.73
N ALA A 129 -19.62 20.11 -17.64
CA ALA A 129 -20.19 20.41 -16.33
C ALA A 129 -19.27 21.38 -15.58
N THR A 130 -19.85 22.46 -15.08
CA THR A 130 -19.12 23.52 -14.38
C THR A 130 -19.82 23.92 -13.09
N ALA A 131 -19.14 24.71 -12.26
CA ALA A 131 -19.71 25.38 -11.10
C ALA A 131 -20.92 26.29 -11.43
N ASN A 132 -21.12 26.65 -12.71
CA ASN A 132 -22.14 27.58 -13.19
C ASN A 132 -23.17 26.93 -14.13
N GLY A 133 -23.12 25.62 -14.33
CA GLY A 133 -24.11 24.86 -15.10
C GLY A 133 -23.49 23.84 -16.06
N LEU A 134 -24.36 23.21 -16.83
CA LEU A 134 -24.03 22.27 -17.89
C LEU A 134 -24.15 22.93 -19.26
N THR A 135 -23.12 22.80 -20.09
CA THR A 135 -23.12 23.32 -21.47
C THR A 135 -22.71 22.23 -22.46
N GLN A 136 -23.15 22.38 -23.71
CA GLN A 136 -22.81 21.49 -24.81
C GLN A 136 -22.07 22.24 -25.90
N TRP A 137 -21.06 21.59 -26.46
CA TRP A 137 -20.16 22.14 -27.45
C TRP A 137 -20.07 21.22 -28.65
N ASP A 138 -20.26 21.78 -29.84
CA ASP A 138 -20.15 21.08 -31.11
C ASP A 138 -18.67 20.79 -31.43
N LEU A 139 -18.41 19.56 -31.90
CA LEU A 139 -17.11 19.03 -32.29
C LEU A 139 -17.03 18.69 -33.79
N LEU A 140 -17.86 19.31 -34.65
CA LEU A 140 -17.67 19.22 -36.10
C LEU A 140 -16.23 19.56 -36.54
N ASP A 141 -15.61 20.55 -35.88
CA ASP A 141 -14.15 20.69 -35.83
C ASP A 141 -13.65 20.34 -34.42
N PRO A 142 -13.12 19.12 -34.20
CA PRO A 142 -12.61 18.69 -32.90
C PRO A 142 -11.49 19.57 -32.34
N SER A 143 -10.80 20.32 -33.20
CA SER A 143 -9.71 21.22 -32.79
C SER A 143 -10.20 22.60 -32.37
N ASN A 144 -11.44 22.92 -32.71
CA ASN A 144 -12.10 24.18 -32.38
C ASN A 144 -13.55 23.97 -31.88
N PRO A 145 -13.73 23.38 -30.69
CA PRO A 145 -15.04 23.24 -30.07
C PRO A 145 -15.77 24.57 -29.96
N SER A 146 -17.09 24.56 -30.22
CA SER A 146 -17.92 25.78 -30.12
C SER A 146 -19.19 25.53 -29.30
N LYS A 147 -19.50 26.43 -28.37
CA LYS A 147 -20.68 26.31 -27.50
C LYS A 147 -21.97 26.42 -28.32
N THR A 148 -22.88 25.46 -28.11
CA THR A 148 -24.20 25.39 -28.76
C THR A 148 -25.25 26.22 -27.99
N PRO A 149 -26.44 26.48 -28.58
CA PRO A 149 -27.55 27.12 -27.86
C PRO A 149 -28.35 26.16 -26.95
N ALA A 150 -27.93 24.89 -26.82
CA ALA A 150 -28.62 23.91 -26.01
C ALA A 150 -28.67 24.32 -24.53
N VAL A 151 -29.83 24.11 -23.88
CA VAL A 151 -30.07 24.50 -22.50
C VAL A 151 -30.34 23.25 -21.65
N PHE A 152 -29.60 23.12 -20.56
CA PHE A 152 -29.77 22.06 -19.56
C PHE A 152 -30.13 22.73 -18.23
N VAL A 153 -31.33 22.44 -17.72
CA VAL A 153 -31.82 23.00 -16.45
C VAL A 153 -31.66 21.96 -15.36
N THR A 154 -30.76 22.22 -14.42
CA THR A 154 -30.55 21.45 -13.19
C THR A 154 -31.13 22.20 -12.00
N SER A 155 -31.38 21.50 -10.89
CA SER A 155 -31.95 22.10 -9.67
C SER A 155 -30.99 23.12 -9.04
N ARG A 156 -29.68 22.92 -9.20
CA ARG A 156 -28.59 23.81 -8.80
C ARG A 156 -27.60 24.04 -9.94
N ALA A 157 -26.95 25.19 -9.92
CA ALA A 157 -25.99 25.57 -10.96
C ALA A 157 -24.70 24.72 -10.94
N ASN A 158 -24.24 24.24 -9.77
CA ASN A 158 -22.96 23.54 -9.67
C ASN A 158 -23.07 22.06 -10.07
N VAL A 159 -22.97 21.77 -11.36
CA VAL A 159 -23.00 20.39 -11.88
C VAL A 159 -21.63 19.75 -11.65
N GLN A 160 -21.59 18.64 -10.92
CA GLN A 160 -20.36 18.00 -10.45
C GLN A 160 -19.94 16.79 -11.28
N SER A 161 -20.90 16.01 -11.81
CA SER A 161 -20.60 14.78 -12.54
C SER A 161 -21.64 14.50 -13.63
N LEU A 162 -21.18 13.89 -14.72
CA LEU A 162 -21.99 13.50 -15.88
C LEU A 162 -21.82 12.02 -16.18
N ALA A 163 -22.92 11.36 -16.55
CA ALA A 163 -22.90 10.00 -17.08
C ALA A 163 -23.89 9.86 -18.25
N LEU A 164 -23.56 8.99 -19.20
CA LEU A 164 -24.40 8.74 -20.37
C LEU A 164 -24.82 7.26 -20.41
N GLY A 165 -26.12 7.02 -20.37
CA GLY A 165 -26.72 5.71 -20.63
C GLY A 165 -27.54 5.76 -21.90
N ASN A 166 -27.12 5.07 -22.95
CA ASN A 166 -27.73 5.19 -24.28
C ASN A 166 -27.78 6.66 -24.74
N ALA A 167 -28.98 7.22 -24.93
CA ALA A 167 -29.17 8.63 -25.29
C ALA A 167 -29.58 9.50 -24.09
N ILE A 168 -29.48 9.00 -22.86
CA ILE A 168 -29.88 9.70 -21.64
C ILE A 168 -28.64 10.20 -20.90
N LEU A 169 -28.46 11.52 -20.88
CA LEU A 169 -27.44 12.22 -20.11
C LEU A 169 -27.95 12.46 -18.69
N PHE A 170 -27.25 11.93 -17.70
CA PHE A 170 -27.48 12.13 -16.27
C PHE A 170 -26.52 13.18 -15.74
N ALA A 171 -27.03 14.12 -14.95
CA ALA A 171 -26.27 15.20 -14.33
C ALA A 171 -26.53 15.22 -12.82
N ALA A 172 -25.46 15.22 -12.02
CA ALA A 172 -25.52 15.36 -10.57
C ALA A 172 -24.97 16.72 -10.16
N ASP A 173 -25.71 17.48 -9.36
CA ASP A 173 -25.36 18.83 -8.93
C ASP A 173 -25.11 18.99 -7.42
N GLY A 174 -25.05 17.87 -6.69
CA GLY A 174 -24.81 17.82 -5.25
C GLY A 174 -26.05 18.02 -4.39
N ASP A 175 -27.25 17.97 -4.97
CA ASP A 175 -28.50 17.92 -4.21
C ASP A 175 -28.94 16.48 -3.89
N SER A 176 -30.23 16.23 -3.67
CA SER A 176 -30.79 14.89 -3.41
C SER A 176 -31.41 14.25 -4.66
N SER A 177 -30.95 14.66 -5.85
CA SER A 177 -31.48 14.22 -7.13
C SER A 177 -30.40 14.13 -8.22
N VAL A 178 -30.77 13.51 -9.34
CA VAL A 178 -30.00 13.47 -10.58
C VAL A 178 -30.93 13.82 -11.73
N GLU A 179 -30.68 14.92 -12.42
CA GLU A 179 -31.42 15.28 -13.62
C GLU A 179 -31.05 14.38 -14.80
N SER A 180 -32.02 14.14 -15.68
CA SER A 180 -31.82 13.33 -16.86
C SER A 180 -32.35 14.03 -18.12
N PHE A 181 -31.57 13.96 -19.19
CA PHE A 181 -31.87 14.62 -20.47
C PHE A 181 -31.74 13.63 -21.61
N ASN A 182 -32.74 13.54 -22.48
CA ASN A 182 -32.62 12.83 -23.74
C ASN A 182 -31.87 13.71 -24.74
N ILE A 183 -30.71 13.21 -25.18
CA ILE A 183 -29.77 13.86 -26.10
C ILE A 183 -29.70 13.17 -27.46
N ALA A 184 -30.71 12.36 -27.83
CA ALA A 184 -30.78 11.71 -29.14
C ALA A 184 -30.76 12.73 -30.30
N VAL A 185 -31.25 13.95 -30.05
CA VAL A 185 -31.06 15.11 -30.93
C VAL A 185 -30.23 16.13 -30.14
N PRO A 186 -28.90 16.16 -30.32
CA PRO A 186 -28.02 16.96 -29.46
C PRO A 186 -28.37 18.45 -29.48
N SER A 187 -28.84 19.01 -30.58
CA SER A 187 -29.21 20.44 -30.66
C SER A 187 -30.50 20.80 -29.89
N ILE A 188 -31.27 19.82 -29.42
CA ILE A 188 -32.56 20.00 -28.73
C ILE A 188 -32.67 18.98 -27.57
N PRO A 189 -31.86 19.10 -26.52
CA PRO A 189 -31.95 18.21 -25.37
C PRO A 189 -33.29 18.41 -24.66
N ASN A 190 -33.95 17.31 -24.28
CA ASN A 190 -35.22 17.35 -23.55
C ASN A 190 -35.07 16.73 -22.17
N GLY A 191 -35.51 17.41 -21.12
CA GLY A 191 -35.57 16.83 -19.77
C GLY A 191 -36.53 15.64 -19.74
N VAL A 192 -36.07 14.48 -19.26
CA VAL A 192 -36.85 13.23 -19.14
C VAL A 192 -37.02 12.77 -17.68
N GLY A 193 -37.03 13.75 -16.77
CA GLY A 193 -37.30 13.58 -15.35
C GLY A 193 -36.05 13.62 -14.48
N THR A 194 -36.24 13.33 -13.20
CA THR A 194 -35.20 13.31 -12.16
C THR A 194 -35.22 11.98 -11.42
N VAL A 195 -34.05 11.53 -10.95
CA VAL A 195 -33.92 10.40 -10.05
C VAL A 195 -33.73 10.94 -8.64
N THR A 196 -34.65 10.68 -7.72
CA THR A 196 -34.43 10.98 -6.30
C THR A 196 -33.46 9.97 -5.70
N SER A 197 -32.40 10.44 -5.03
CA SER A 197 -31.34 9.58 -4.50
C SER A 197 -30.76 10.13 -3.19
N LEU A 198 -29.49 9.85 -2.93
CA LEU A 198 -28.78 10.22 -1.72
C LEU A 198 -28.69 11.74 -1.56
N PRO A 199 -28.78 12.27 -0.33
CA PRO A 199 -28.43 13.66 -0.06
C PRO A 199 -26.97 13.93 -0.45
N GLY A 200 -26.73 14.94 -1.28
CA GLY A 200 -25.37 15.28 -1.70
C GLY A 200 -24.84 14.44 -2.87
N ALA A 201 -25.73 13.94 -3.74
CA ALA A 201 -25.37 13.19 -4.95
C ALA A 201 -24.39 13.99 -5.81
N ASN A 202 -23.12 13.60 -5.79
CA ASN A 202 -22.02 14.35 -6.40
C ASN A 202 -21.30 13.58 -7.51
N ALA A 203 -21.51 12.27 -7.61
CA ALA A 203 -20.94 11.43 -8.64
C ALA A 203 -22.00 10.52 -9.26
N VAL A 204 -21.99 10.45 -10.59
CA VAL A 204 -22.84 9.54 -11.36
C VAL A 204 -22.00 8.71 -12.33
N ALA A 205 -22.37 7.44 -12.47
CA ALA A 205 -21.78 6.55 -13.46
C ALA A 205 -22.86 5.63 -14.05
N VAL A 206 -22.66 5.17 -15.28
CA VAL A 206 -23.55 4.20 -15.93
C VAL A 206 -22.75 3.00 -16.39
N ASN A 207 -23.24 1.80 -16.09
CA ASN A 207 -22.73 0.55 -16.65
C ASN A 207 -23.88 -0.44 -16.90
N ALA A 208 -23.91 -1.05 -18.09
CA ALA A 208 -24.82 -2.14 -18.44
C ALA A 208 -26.30 -1.90 -18.04
N GLY A 209 -26.83 -0.71 -18.31
CA GLY A 209 -28.22 -0.34 -18.01
C GLY A 209 -28.48 -0.01 -16.53
N ARG A 210 -27.43 0.16 -15.73
CA ARG A 210 -27.52 0.59 -14.33
C ARG A 210 -26.91 1.97 -14.14
N LEU A 211 -27.59 2.82 -13.38
CA LEU A 211 -27.09 4.12 -12.93
C LEU A 211 -26.63 3.96 -11.48
N TYR A 212 -25.42 4.42 -11.21
CA TYR A 212 -24.82 4.49 -9.89
C TYR A 212 -24.79 5.96 -9.49
N VAL A 213 -25.35 6.27 -8.33
CA VAL A 213 -25.40 7.63 -7.78
C VAL A 213 -24.73 7.61 -6.41
N SER A 214 -23.65 8.37 -6.24
CA SER A 214 -22.89 8.41 -4.99
C SER A 214 -22.83 9.81 -4.40
N ASP A 215 -22.80 9.87 -3.07
CA ASP A 215 -22.48 11.06 -2.27
C ASP A 215 -21.00 11.07 -1.80
N GLY A 216 -20.24 10.05 -2.18
CA GLY A 216 -18.86 9.81 -1.76
C GLY A 216 -18.70 8.91 -0.52
N GLN A 217 -19.80 8.49 0.13
CA GLN A 217 -19.82 7.52 1.23
C GLN A 217 -20.69 6.30 0.90
N GLN A 218 -21.85 6.53 0.30
CA GLN A 218 -22.79 5.50 -0.14
C GLN A 218 -22.99 5.57 -1.65
N THR A 219 -23.62 4.55 -2.21
CA THR A 219 -23.99 4.47 -3.63
C THR A 219 -25.36 3.84 -3.75
N ASP A 220 -26.30 4.58 -4.31
CA ASP A 220 -27.57 4.05 -4.80
C ASP A 220 -27.38 3.47 -6.21
N ILE A 221 -27.98 2.32 -6.45
CA ILE A 221 -27.95 1.62 -7.74
C ILE A 221 -29.38 1.60 -8.30
N PHE A 222 -29.56 2.12 -9.51
CA PHE A 222 -30.83 2.15 -10.21
C PHE A 222 -30.78 1.31 -11.50
N THR A 223 -31.93 0.78 -11.89
CA THR A 223 -32.18 0.04 -13.14
C THR A 223 -33.27 0.75 -13.96
N ASN A 224 -33.57 0.26 -15.17
CA ASN A 224 -34.61 0.83 -16.06
C ASN A 224 -34.36 2.30 -16.44
N ILE A 225 -33.10 2.64 -16.70
CA ILE A 225 -32.67 4.04 -16.92
C ILE A 225 -32.80 4.51 -18.37
N ASP A 226 -33.08 3.60 -19.32
CA ASP A 226 -33.03 3.84 -20.76
C ASP A 226 -34.06 4.86 -21.26
N SER A 227 -35.11 5.10 -20.48
CA SER A 227 -36.18 6.05 -20.79
C SER A 227 -36.11 7.35 -19.96
N GLY A 228 -35.05 7.53 -19.17
CA GLY A 228 -34.89 8.70 -18.29
C GLY A 228 -35.03 8.39 -16.80
N GLY A 229 -34.76 9.40 -15.99
CA GLY A 229 -34.78 9.31 -14.52
C GLY A 229 -36.17 9.07 -13.95
N GLY A 230 -37.24 9.49 -14.63
CA GLY A 230 -38.62 9.30 -14.16
C GLY A 230 -39.07 7.84 -14.07
N ASN A 231 -38.38 6.90 -14.72
CA ASN A 231 -38.68 5.46 -14.70
C ASN A 231 -37.59 4.63 -14.01
N ALA A 232 -36.56 5.27 -13.46
CA ALA A 232 -35.45 4.59 -12.82
C ALA A 232 -35.92 3.88 -11.54
N ALA A 233 -35.68 2.58 -11.44
CA ALA A 233 -36.06 1.76 -10.28
C ALA A 233 -34.85 1.51 -9.39
N LYS A 234 -34.93 1.95 -8.13
CA LYS A 234 -33.87 1.71 -7.12
C LYS A 234 -33.76 0.21 -6.83
N ALA A 235 -32.59 -0.36 -7.10
CA ALA A 235 -32.26 -1.76 -6.86
C ALA A 235 -31.60 -1.97 -5.50
N ALA A 236 -30.63 -1.13 -5.12
CA ALA A 236 -29.88 -1.27 -3.86
C ALA A 236 -29.28 0.06 -3.39
N THR A 237 -28.85 0.10 -2.13
CA THR A 237 -27.92 1.08 -1.56
C THR A 237 -26.76 0.33 -0.92
N ASP A 238 -25.54 0.75 -1.18
CA ASP A 238 -24.32 0.14 -0.61
C ASP A 238 -23.35 1.21 -0.10
N SER A 239 -22.48 0.86 0.84
CA SER A 239 -21.56 1.76 1.54
C SER A 239 -20.19 1.92 0.87
N PHE A 240 -20.03 1.49 -0.39
CA PHE A 240 -18.72 1.56 -1.06
C PHE A 240 -18.37 2.95 -1.63
N GLY A 241 -19.27 3.93 -1.57
CA GLY A 241 -19.00 5.34 -1.93
C GLY A 241 -18.36 5.56 -3.31
N GLY A 242 -18.82 4.85 -4.35
CA GLY A 242 -18.14 4.76 -5.65
C GLY A 242 -18.24 6.03 -6.51
N ALA A 243 -17.30 6.96 -6.32
CA ALA A 243 -17.14 8.13 -7.19
C ALA A 243 -16.45 7.79 -8.53
N ALA A 244 -15.70 6.70 -8.59
CA ALA A 244 -15.10 6.16 -9.81
C ALA A 244 -15.61 4.73 -10.04
N ILE A 245 -16.24 4.46 -11.18
CA ILE A 245 -16.78 3.14 -11.53
C ILE A 245 -16.39 2.77 -12.96
N THR A 246 -15.97 1.53 -13.18
CA THR A 246 -15.75 0.96 -14.51
C THR A 246 -16.19 -0.50 -14.58
N ALA A 247 -16.66 -0.95 -15.74
CA ALA A 247 -17.17 -2.30 -15.93
C ALA A 247 -16.06 -3.35 -15.94
N ILE A 248 -16.26 -4.48 -15.26
CA ILE A 248 -15.52 -5.73 -15.53
C ILE A 248 -16.27 -6.50 -16.63
N ASN A 249 -17.58 -6.60 -16.46
CA ASN A 249 -18.54 -7.17 -17.42
C ASN A 249 -19.95 -6.57 -17.14
N SER A 250 -21.01 -7.16 -17.67
CA SER A 250 -22.38 -6.66 -17.49
C SER A 250 -22.86 -6.70 -16.03
N ASN A 251 -22.34 -7.62 -15.23
CA ASN A 251 -22.79 -7.86 -13.86
C ASN A 251 -21.73 -7.53 -12.80
N ALA A 252 -20.51 -7.20 -13.19
CA ALA A 252 -19.44 -6.89 -12.25
C ALA A 252 -18.75 -5.58 -12.59
N ILE A 253 -18.34 -4.84 -11.56
CA ILE A 253 -17.70 -3.53 -11.68
C ILE A 253 -16.44 -3.45 -10.81
N PHE A 254 -15.51 -2.59 -11.20
CA PHE A 254 -14.60 -1.96 -10.26
C PHE A 254 -15.22 -0.66 -9.76
N ALA A 255 -15.08 -0.38 -8.47
CA ALA A 255 -15.51 0.86 -7.85
C ALA A 255 -14.46 1.38 -6.86
N ALA A 256 -14.34 2.70 -6.76
CA ALA A 256 -13.48 3.36 -5.79
C ALA A 256 -14.09 4.70 -5.36
N GLY A 257 -13.82 5.07 -4.11
CA GLY A 257 -14.38 6.26 -3.47
C GLY A 257 -13.35 7.13 -2.77
N ALA A 258 -13.81 7.85 -1.75
CA ALA A 258 -12.96 8.71 -0.92
C ALA A 258 -12.09 7.95 0.10
N ASP A 259 -12.30 6.64 0.27
CA ASP A 259 -11.71 5.80 1.32
C ASP A 259 -10.38 5.12 0.95
N ARG A 260 -9.79 5.46 -0.20
CA ARG A 260 -8.54 4.87 -0.72
C ARG A 260 -8.64 3.38 -1.02
N GLN A 261 -9.83 2.86 -1.27
CA GLN A 261 -10.00 1.47 -1.64
C GLN A 261 -10.41 1.36 -3.11
N VAL A 262 -9.73 0.48 -3.84
CA VAL A 262 -10.20 0.00 -5.13
C VAL A 262 -10.85 -1.36 -4.88
N ARG A 263 -12.11 -1.48 -5.23
CA ARG A 263 -12.92 -2.67 -4.96
C ARG A 263 -13.48 -3.23 -6.26
N ALA A 264 -13.81 -4.51 -6.26
CA ALA A 264 -14.61 -5.15 -7.30
C ALA A 264 -15.89 -5.70 -6.70
N PHE A 265 -17.02 -5.54 -7.40
CA PHE A 265 -18.33 -6.01 -6.94
C PHE A 265 -19.00 -6.85 -8.02
N ASP A 266 -19.62 -7.96 -7.61
CA ASP A 266 -20.62 -8.69 -8.37
C ASP A 266 -22.01 -8.16 -7.98
N LEU A 267 -22.80 -7.85 -9.00
CA LEU A 267 -24.11 -7.23 -8.92
C LEU A 267 -25.18 -8.13 -9.57
N SER A 268 -24.92 -9.44 -9.67
CA SER A 268 -25.90 -10.42 -10.16
C SER A 268 -27.05 -10.64 -9.17
N SER A 269 -26.80 -10.47 -7.86
CA SER A 269 -27.84 -10.45 -6.83
C SER A 269 -28.53 -9.09 -6.78
N ALA A 270 -29.86 -9.07 -6.72
CA ALA A 270 -30.64 -7.84 -6.59
C ALA A 270 -30.62 -7.27 -5.15
N ALA A 271 -30.25 -8.06 -4.14
CA ALA A 271 -30.39 -7.66 -2.74
C ALA A 271 -29.21 -6.83 -2.21
N ALA A 272 -27.99 -7.15 -2.63
CA ALA A 272 -26.77 -6.41 -2.27
C ALA A 272 -25.62 -6.75 -3.22
N PRO A 273 -24.75 -5.79 -3.57
CA PRO A 273 -23.44 -6.04 -4.15
C PRO A 273 -22.63 -7.06 -3.32
N VAL A 274 -21.94 -7.97 -4.01
CA VAL A 274 -21.02 -8.94 -3.38
C VAL A 274 -19.60 -8.50 -3.68
N GLU A 275 -18.81 -8.20 -2.66
CA GLU A 275 -17.43 -7.75 -2.87
C GLU A 275 -16.55 -8.95 -3.29
N LEU A 276 -15.88 -8.81 -4.43
CA LEU A 276 -15.07 -9.84 -5.08
C LEU A 276 -13.58 -9.68 -4.79
N TRP A 277 -13.16 -8.44 -4.56
CA TRP A 277 -11.75 -8.07 -4.38
C TRP A 277 -11.65 -6.66 -3.79
N ARG A 278 -10.58 -6.43 -3.01
CA ARG A 278 -10.23 -5.14 -2.42
C ARG A 278 -8.72 -4.92 -2.49
N ALA A 279 -8.31 -3.72 -2.87
CA ALA A 279 -6.97 -3.22 -2.64
C ALA A 279 -7.01 -1.93 -1.83
N GLN A 280 -6.34 -1.94 -0.68
CA GLN A 280 -6.10 -0.74 0.10
C GLN A 280 -4.92 0.03 -0.52
N LEU A 281 -5.18 1.27 -0.91
CA LEU A 281 -4.13 2.18 -1.34
C LEU A 281 -3.47 2.79 -0.09
N ASN A 282 -2.16 2.60 0.03
CA ASN A 282 -1.38 3.19 1.11
C ASN A 282 -1.31 4.72 0.93
N PRO A 283 -1.48 5.53 1.98
CA PRO A 283 -1.30 6.98 1.85
C PRO A 283 0.10 7.33 1.35
N ALA A 284 0.16 8.32 0.46
CA ALA A 284 1.38 9.07 0.19
C ALA A 284 1.52 10.21 1.22
N GLY A 285 2.67 10.89 1.27
CA GLY A 285 2.88 12.07 2.13
C GLY A 285 2.07 13.31 1.74
N GLY A 286 1.08 13.16 0.86
CA GLY A 286 0.30 14.22 0.25
C GLY A 286 -1.09 14.43 0.84
N SER A 287 -1.87 15.31 0.21
CA SER A 287 -3.23 15.68 0.64
C SER A 287 -4.34 15.08 -0.23
N VAL A 288 -4.03 14.69 -1.47
CA VAL A 288 -4.98 14.08 -2.41
C VAL A 288 -4.79 12.56 -2.38
N ASN A 289 -5.25 11.92 -1.32
CA ASN A 289 -5.19 10.46 -1.17
C ASN A 289 -6.57 9.85 -1.48
N ARG A 290 -7.05 9.95 -2.72
CA ARG A 290 -8.32 9.36 -3.17
C ARG A 290 -8.25 8.98 -4.64
N VAL A 291 -9.11 8.06 -5.07
CA VAL A 291 -9.22 7.69 -6.49
C VAL A 291 -10.12 8.69 -7.21
N GLY A 292 -9.61 9.34 -8.25
CA GLY A 292 -10.38 10.30 -9.04
C GLY A 292 -11.16 9.67 -10.20
N ARG A 293 -10.54 8.75 -10.94
CA ARG A 293 -11.16 7.99 -12.03
C ARG A 293 -10.45 6.66 -12.24
N MET A 294 -11.16 5.73 -12.88
CA MET A 294 -10.60 4.48 -13.40
C MET A 294 -10.95 4.30 -14.87
N ALA A 295 -10.07 3.61 -15.61
CA ALA A 295 -10.31 3.17 -16.97
C ALA A 295 -9.89 1.71 -17.12
N ILE A 296 -10.70 0.91 -17.81
CA ILE A 296 -10.41 -0.50 -18.06
C ILE A 296 -9.99 -0.73 -19.52
N ALA A 297 -9.07 -1.66 -19.70
CA ALA A 297 -8.65 -2.23 -20.97
C ALA A 297 -8.57 -3.76 -20.83
N PRO A 298 -8.44 -4.51 -21.93
CA PRO A 298 -8.21 -5.95 -21.84
C PRO A 298 -7.07 -6.26 -20.86
N ASN A 299 -7.37 -7.06 -19.84
CA ASN A 299 -6.45 -7.48 -18.77
C ASN A 299 -5.84 -6.35 -17.92
N ARG A 300 -6.29 -5.08 -18.03
CA ARG A 300 -5.68 -3.96 -17.28
C ARG A 300 -6.75 -3.03 -16.70
N LEU A 301 -6.53 -2.61 -15.46
CA LEU A 301 -7.25 -1.51 -14.82
C LEU A 301 -6.27 -0.39 -14.52
N TYR A 302 -6.56 0.81 -15.01
CA TYR A 302 -5.79 2.03 -14.74
C TYR A 302 -6.54 2.89 -13.74
N VAL A 303 -5.86 3.36 -12.70
CA VAL A 303 -6.46 4.08 -11.58
C VAL A 303 -5.70 5.39 -11.38
N ALA A 304 -6.41 6.52 -11.48
CA ALA A 304 -5.90 7.82 -11.06
C ALA A 304 -5.94 7.90 -9.52
N GLY A 305 -4.84 7.52 -8.87
CA GLY A 305 -4.75 7.36 -7.41
C GLY A 305 -4.42 8.65 -6.65
N GLY A 306 -4.66 9.83 -7.23
CA GLY A 306 -4.27 11.09 -6.61
C GLY A 306 -2.75 11.20 -6.48
N ASP A 307 -2.29 11.48 -5.27
CA ASP A 307 -0.88 11.63 -4.93
C ASP A 307 -0.07 10.33 -5.01
N LEU A 308 -0.73 9.18 -5.18
CA LEU A 308 -0.08 7.90 -5.48
C LEU A 308 0.27 7.73 -6.95
N GLY A 309 -0.20 8.65 -7.79
CA GLY A 309 0.02 8.61 -9.23
C GLY A 309 -0.93 7.68 -9.98
N LEU A 310 -0.50 7.33 -11.18
CA LEU A 310 -1.17 6.33 -12.00
C LEU A 310 -0.82 4.93 -11.48
N LEU A 311 -1.81 4.23 -10.94
CA LEU A 311 -1.70 2.83 -10.57
C LEU A 311 -2.25 1.96 -11.71
N THR A 312 -1.56 0.87 -12.03
CA THR A 312 -2.01 -0.11 -13.01
C THR A 312 -2.20 -1.43 -12.29
N TYR A 313 -3.32 -2.12 -12.53
CA TYR A 313 -3.55 -3.48 -12.04
C TYR A 313 -3.64 -4.45 -13.21
N ASP A 314 -2.96 -5.58 -13.08
CA ASP A 314 -3.21 -6.75 -13.89
C ASP A 314 -4.57 -7.34 -13.49
N THR A 315 -5.47 -7.48 -14.45
CA THR A 315 -6.80 -8.10 -14.29
C THR A 315 -6.92 -9.34 -15.17
N THR A 316 -5.80 -9.89 -15.66
CA THR A 316 -5.78 -11.10 -16.49
C THR A 316 -6.53 -12.23 -15.81
N SER A 317 -7.49 -12.80 -16.52
CA SER A 317 -8.34 -13.90 -16.02
C SER A 317 -9.15 -13.57 -14.77
N PHE A 318 -9.33 -12.30 -14.40
CA PHE A 318 -10.26 -11.90 -13.33
C PHE A 318 -11.70 -11.92 -13.86
N THR A 319 -12.27 -13.12 -13.92
CA THR A 319 -13.58 -13.41 -14.54
C THR A 319 -14.38 -14.36 -13.65
N ALA A 320 -15.67 -14.54 -13.93
CA ALA A 320 -16.48 -15.51 -13.20
C ALA A 320 -16.11 -16.96 -13.59
N PRO A 321 -16.08 -17.92 -12.65
CA PRO A 321 -16.34 -17.77 -11.22
C PRO A 321 -15.17 -17.08 -10.50
N PHE A 322 -15.46 -16.00 -9.78
CA PHE A 322 -14.44 -15.24 -9.08
C PHE A 322 -13.84 -16.03 -7.90
N PRO A 323 -12.56 -15.81 -7.54
CA PRO A 323 -11.87 -16.56 -6.48
C PRO A 323 -12.44 -16.31 -5.08
N LEU A 324 -13.02 -15.14 -4.84
CA LEU A 324 -13.48 -14.70 -3.53
C LEU A 324 -14.84 -14.02 -3.67
N ARG A 325 -15.69 -14.22 -2.67
CA ARG A 325 -16.95 -13.49 -2.49
C ARG A 325 -17.12 -13.15 -1.01
N SER A 326 -17.25 -11.87 -0.72
CA SER A 326 -17.50 -11.33 0.61
C SER A 326 -18.88 -10.71 0.66
N TYR A 327 -19.67 -11.15 1.64
CA TYR A 327 -21.05 -10.74 1.85
C TYR A 327 -21.11 -9.92 3.14
N ALA A 328 -21.26 -8.61 3.01
CA ALA A 328 -21.52 -7.73 4.14
C ALA A 328 -22.92 -8.01 4.69
N GLY A 329 -23.00 -8.51 5.92
CA GLY A 329 -24.26 -8.98 6.52
C GLY A 329 -24.29 -8.85 8.05
N GLY A 330 -23.36 -8.07 8.60
CA GLY A 330 -23.12 -7.93 10.04
C GLY A 330 -22.10 -8.94 10.56
N ALA A 331 -21.38 -8.55 11.62
CA ALA A 331 -20.29 -9.33 12.20
C ALA A 331 -20.69 -10.78 12.52
N THR A 332 -19.90 -11.73 12.04
CA THR A 332 -20.07 -13.16 12.34
C THR A 332 -18.95 -13.65 13.26
N THR A 333 -19.30 -14.55 14.18
CA THR A 333 -18.40 -15.01 15.24
C THR A 333 -17.88 -16.42 15.02
N SER A 334 -18.55 -17.21 14.20
CA SER A 334 -18.16 -18.58 13.89
C SER A 334 -18.73 -19.04 12.56
N VAL A 335 -18.08 -20.04 11.97
CA VAL A 335 -18.49 -20.67 10.71
C VAL A 335 -18.22 -22.16 10.76
N VAL A 336 -19.18 -22.96 10.30
CA VAL A 336 -19.03 -24.39 10.05
C VAL A 336 -19.69 -24.73 8.73
N SER A 337 -19.05 -25.57 7.93
CA SER A 337 -19.52 -25.98 6.60
C SER A 337 -19.75 -27.48 6.57
N LEU A 338 -20.96 -27.91 6.19
CA LEU A 338 -21.33 -29.32 6.08
C LEU A 338 -21.77 -29.60 4.63
N GLY A 339 -20.86 -30.15 3.82
CA GLY A 339 -21.09 -30.33 2.39
C GLY A 339 -21.27 -28.97 1.69
N THR A 340 -22.45 -28.73 1.14
CA THR A 340 -22.81 -27.48 0.44
C THR A 340 -23.58 -26.49 1.32
N MET A 341 -23.65 -26.72 2.63
CA MET A 341 -24.33 -25.83 3.57
C MET A 341 -23.31 -25.14 4.48
N VAL A 342 -23.46 -23.83 4.65
CA VAL A 342 -22.61 -23.01 5.51
C VAL A 342 -23.45 -22.43 6.64
N TYR A 343 -23.03 -22.66 7.88
CA TYR A 343 -23.69 -22.22 9.10
C TYR A 343 -22.84 -21.18 9.78
N VAL A 344 -23.43 -20.03 10.07
CA VAL A 344 -22.74 -18.95 10.80
C VAL A 344 -23.60 -18.46 11.96
N SER A 345 -22.95 -17.97 13.01
CA SER A 345 -23.60 -17.18 14.04
C SER A 345 -23.16 -15.73 14.00
N ARG A 346 -24.03 -14.83 14.46
CA ARG A 346 -23.79 -13.38 14.47
C ARG A 346 -23.60 -12.83 15.88
N THR A 347 -22.88 -11.71 15.97
CA THR A 347 -22.77 -10.94 17.23
C THR A 347 -24.11 -10.39 17.70
N SER A 348 -25.05 -10.14 16.77
CA SER A 348 -26.43 -9.73 17.06
C SER A 348 -27.35 -10.88 17.49
N GLY A 349 -26.84 -12.11 17.52
CA GLY A 349 -27.62 -13.33 17.78
C GLY A 349 -28.19 -13.97 16.52
N GLY A 350 -28.62 -15.23 16.69
CA GLY A 350 -29.19 -16.07 15.66
C GLY A 350 -28.15 -16.85 14.85
N ILE A 351 -28.61 -18.00 14.34
CA ILE A 351 -27.86 -18.87 13.43
C ILE A 351 -28.42 -18.66 12.02
N THR A 352 -27.55 -18.63 11.02
CA THR A 352 -27.96 -18.54 9.62
C THR A 352 -27.30 -19.60 8.79
N GLU A 353 -28.12 -20.25 7.99
CA GLU A 353 -27.73 -21.27 7.02
C GLU A 353 -27.76 -20.68 5.62
N PHE A 354 -26.69 -20.94 4.88
CA PHE A 354 -26.54 -20.59 3.48
C PHE A 354 -26.40 -21.84 2.62
N ASN A 355 -27.06 -21.84 1.48
CA ASN A 355 -26.73 -22.74 0.37
C ASN A 355 -25.47 -22.21 -0.32
N GLN A 356 -24.47 -23.07 -0.51
CA GLN A 356 -23.24 -22.77 -1.23
C GLN A 356 -23.21 -23.45 -2.60
N SER A 357 -23.04 -22.66 -3.66
CA SER A 357 -22.79 -23.17 -5.01
C SER A 357 -21.38 -23.72 -5.18
N SER A 358 -21.12 -24.48 -6.25
CA SER A 358 -19.78 -24.95 -6.60
C SER A 358 -18.75 -23.83 -6.85
N GLY A 359 -19.22 -22.61 -7.15
CA GLY A 359 -18.39 -21.42 -7.29
C GLY A 359 -18.10 -20.69 -5.97
N GLY A 360 -18.70 -21.11 -4.85
CA GLY A 360 -18.63 -20.39 -3.57
C GLY A 360 -19.69 -19.32 -3.37
N ALA A 361 -20.61 -19.12 -4.34
CA ALA A 361 -21.72 -18.19 -4.12
C ALA A 361 -22.65 -18.67 -3.00
N LEU A 362 -23.04 -17.78 -2.09
CA LEU A 362 -23.92 -18.04 -0.95
C LEU A 362 -25.32 -17.49 -1.22
N THR A 363 -26.34 -18.24 -0.83
CA THR A 363 -27.73 -17.77 -0.78
C THR A 363 -28.31 -18.15 0.57
N GLN A 364 -28.80 -17.18 1.32
CA GLN A 364 -29.40 -17.43 2.63
C GLN A 364 -30.61 -18.35 2.47
N ALA A 365 -30.57 -19.51 3.12
CA ALA A 365 -31.64 -20.49 3.09
C ALA A 365 -32.66 -20.19 4.19
N ARG A 366 -32.18 -20.02 5.43
CA ARG A 366 -33.01 -19.77 6.61
C ARG A 366 -32.17 -19.27 7.78
N SER A 367 -32.85 -18.72 8.78
CA SER A 367 -32.27 -18.32 10.06
C SER A 367 -33.17 -18.78 11.20
N TRP A 368 -32.58 -19.15 12.32
CA TRP A 368 -33.30 -19.56 13.53
C TRP A 368 -32.50 -19.20 14.77
N ASP A 369 -33.13 -19.38 15.93
CA ASP A 369 -32.65 -18.90 17.23
C ASP A 369 -32.53 -17.37 17.29
N SER A 370 -32.41 -16.85 18.51
CA SER A 370 -32.12 -15.46 18.83
C SER A 370 -30.91 -15.33 19.77
N SER A 371 -30.33 -16.45 20.21
CA SER A 371 -29.19 -16.49 21.13
C SER A 371 -27.88 -16.11 20.42
N ILE A 372 -26.90 -15.59 21.17
CA ILE A 372 -25.55 -15.33 20.67
C ILE A 372 -24.73 -16.61 20.80
N ASP A 373 -24.95 -17.51 19.86
CA ASP A 373 -24.26 -18.80 19.82
C ASP A 373 -22.89 -18.73 19.14
N ILE A 374 -22.09 -19.76 19.42
CA ILE A 374 -20.95 -20.18 18.61
C ILE A 374 -21.33 -21.50 17.97
N VAL A 375 -21.30 -21.56 16.64
CA VAL A 375 -21.38 -22.81 15.87
C VAL A 375 -20.04 -23.53 16.01
N ARG A 376 -20.06 -24.73 16.59
CA ARG A 376 -18.82 -25.46 16.94
C ARG A 376 -18.46 -26.54 15.93
N ASP A 377 -19.44 -27.36 15.55
CA ASP A 377 -19.24 -28.54 14.71
C ASP A 377 -20.59 -29.08 14.23
N GLY A 378 -20.59 -30.03 13.31
CA GLY A 378 -21.79 -30.70 12.84
C GLY A 378 -21.51 -31.95 12.00
N GLY A 379 -22.58 -32.65 11.66
CA GLY A 379 -22.54 -33.88 10.88
C GLY A 379 -23.81 -34.69 11.06
N ASN A 380 -24.10 -35.60 10.12
CA ASN A 380 -25.28 -36.49 10.17
C ASN A 380 -26.61 -35.74 10.42
N ASN A 381 -26.79 -34.58 9.77
CA ASN A 381 -27.93 -33.67 9.93
C ASN A 381 -28.09 -33.06 11.33
N PHE A 382 -27.03 -32.99 12.11
CA PHE A 382 -27.01 -32.26 13.37
C PHE A 382 -26.00 -31.11 13.36
N LEU A 383 -26.32 -30.07 14.13
CA LEU A 383 -25.44 -28.94 14.39
C LEU A 383 -25.25 -28.77 15.90
N LEU A 384 -24.00 -28.65 16.34
CA LEU A 384 -23.64 -28.33 17.72
C LEU A 384 -23.39 -26.83 17.83
N THR A 385 -24.14 -26.18 18.72
CA THR A 385 -23.88 -24.79 19.10
C THR A 385 -23.63 -24.66 20.60
N THR A 386 -22.95 -23.57 20.99
CA THR A 386 -22.68 -23.29 22.40
C THR A 386 -22.87 -21.80 22.72
N THR A 387 -23.39 -21.50 23.90
CA THR A 387 -23.46 -20.16 24.47
C THR A 387 -22.98 -20.20 25.93
N GLY A 388 -21.80 -19.63 26.22
CA GLY A 388 -21.20 -19.71 27.55
C GLY A 388 -20.94 -21.16 27.98
N ALA A 389 -21.64 -21.62 29.02
CA ALA A 389 -21.58 -22.99 29.51
C ALA A 389 -22.64 -23.94 28.90
N LYS A 390 -23.57 -23.41 28.09
CA LYS A 390 -24.65 -24.19 27.47
C LYS A 390 -24.20 -24.76 26.13
N ALA A 391 -24.47 -26.05 25.91
CA ALA A 391 -24.39 -26.72 24.61
C ALA A 391 -25.80 -27.09 24.11
N SER A 392 -26.04 -26.94 22.82
CA SER A 392 -27.33 -27.21 22.16
C SER A 392 -27.10 -28.07 20.92
N LEU A 393 -27.90 -29.13 20.75
CA LEU A 393 -27.91 -29.95 19.54
C LEU A 393 -29.16 -29.65 18.72
N TRP A 394 -28.97 -29.28 17.46
CA TRP A 394 -30.06 -28.98 16.53
C TRP A 394 -30.18 -30.06 15.48
N ALA A 395 -31.41 -30.53 15.22
CA ALA A 395 -31.72 -31.35 14.06
C ALA A 395 -31.99 -30.43 12.85
N LEU A 396 -31.27 -30.68 11.76
CA LEU A 396 -31.28 -29.84 10.54
C LEU A 396 -32.28 -30.33 9.48
N THR A 397 -32.79 -31.55 9.61
CA THR A 397 -33.76 -32.14 8.67
C THR A 397 -35.12 -31.43 8.61
N PRO A 398 -35.70 -30.89 9.71
CA PRO A 398 -36.98 -30.20 9.61
C PRO A 398 -36.83 -28.85 8.89
N ALA A 399 -37.92 -28.30 8.36
CA ALA A 399 -37.91 -27.03 7.61
C ALA A 399 -37.41 -25.84 8.44
N VAL A 400 -37.71 -25.82 9.74
CA VAL A 400 -37.06 -24.97 10.74
C VAL A 400 -36.26 -25.89 11.66
N PRO A 401 -34.94 -25.74 11.80
CA PRO A 401 -34.15 -26.60 12.67
C PRO A 401 -34.73 -26.66 14.09
N THR A 402 -34.85 -27.87 14.63
CA THR A 402 -35.47 -28.10 15.94
C THR A 402 -34.41 -28.45 16.96
N LEU A 403 -34.51 -27.88 18.16
CA LEU A 403 -33.66 -28.24 19.29
C LEU A 403 -33.96 -29.68 19.71
N VAL A 404 -32.95 -30.56 19.62
CA VAL A 404 -33.03 -31.96 20.08
C VAL A 404 -32.90 -32.00 21.60
N SER A 405 -31.85 -31.35 22.09
CA SER A 405 -31.54 -31.26 23.51
C SER A 405 -30.61 -30.08 23.77
N SER A 406 -30.51 -29.69 25.04
CA SER A 406 -29.46 -28.79 25.50
C SER A 406 -29.01 -29.18 26.90
N LEU A 407 -27.77 -28.85 27.24
CA LEU A 407 -27.18 -29.12 28.54
C LEU A 407 -26.32 -27.93 28.97
N THR A 408 -26.42 -27.56 30.24
CA THR A 408 -25.52 -26.58 30.86
C THR A 408 -24.41 -27.32 31.60
N LEU A 409 -23.18 -27.13 31.14
CA LEU A 409 -21.98 -27.63 31.80
C LEU A 409 -21.61 -26.73 32.99
N ARG A 410 -20.73 -27.24 33.86
CA ARG A 410 -20.38 -26.57 35.12
C ARG A 410 -19.51 -25.32 34.96
N ALA A 411 -18.96 -25.09 33.76
CA ALA A 411 -18.09 -23.97 33.45
C ALA A 411 -18.20 -23.60 31.95
N PRO A 412 -17.78 -22.39 31.54
CA PRO A 412 -17.83 -21.97 30.14
C PRO A 412 -17.07 -22.91 29.21
N ILE A 413 -17.63 -23.14 28.01
CA ILE A 413 -17.04 -24.02 26.99
C ILE A 413 -16.01 -23.24 26.18
N ALA A 414 -14.74 -23.63 26.28
CA ALA A 414 -13.65 -23.02 25.52
C ALA A 414 -13.62 -23.53 24.07
N SER A 415 -13.70 -24.85 23.90
CA SER A 415 -13.61 -25.54 22.61
C SER A 415 -14.49 -26.80 22.64
N ALA A 416 -15.08 -27.17 21.51
CA ALA A 416 -15.95 -28.34 21.44
C ALA A 416 -15.99 -28.94 20.03
N VAL A 417 -16.23 -30.24 19.96
CA VAL A 417 -16.44 -31.00 18.71
C VAL A 417 -17.60 -31.98 18.88
N LEU A 418 -18.17 -32.43 17.76
CA LEU A 418 -19.29 -33.36 17.71
C LEU A 418 -18.90 -34.65 16.97
N SER A 419 -19.15 -35.80 17.57
CA SER A 419 -19.04 -37.11 16.91
C SER A 419 -20.38 -37.84 16.98
N GLY A 420 -21.08 -37.95 15.85
CA GLY A 420 -22.47 -38.41 15.83
C GLY A 420 -23.35 -37.43 16.61
N THR A 421 -23.94 -37.88 17.72
CA THR A 421 -24.71 -37.05 18.67
C THR A 421 -23.95 -36.75 19.96
N THR A 422 -22.72 -37.28 20.11
CA THR A 422 -21.91 -37.08 21.31
C THR A 422 -21.03 -35.84 21.16
N GLY A 423 -21.26 -34.85 22.01
CA GLY A 423 -20.42 -33.67 22.12
C GLY A 423 -19.23 -33.93 23.06
N TYR A 424 -18.07 -33.39 22.70
CA TYR A 424 -16.87 -33.35 23.55
C TYR A 424 -16.50 -31.89 23.81
N PHE A 425 -16.32 -31.54 25.08
CA PHE A 425 -16.25 -30.15 25.54
C PHE A 425 -15.02 -29.93 26.40
N VAL A 426 -14.19 -28.97 26.00
CA VAL A 426 -13.13 -28.40 26.85
C VAL A 426 -13.75 -27.27 27.66
N LEU A 427 -13.73 -27.39 28.98
CA LEU A 427 -14.27 -26.38 29.89
C LEU A 427 -13.16 -25.50 30.46
N ASN A 428 -13.40 -24.20 30.51
CA ASN A 428 -12.51 -23.22 31.14
C ASN A 428 -12.78 -23.19 32.66
N GLU A 429 -11.94 -23.86 33.45
CA GLU A 429 -12.09 -23.99 34.90
C GLU A 429 -10.94 -23.32 35.65
N ALA A 430 -11.23 -22.74 36.82
CA ALA A 430 -10.24 -22.00 37.62
C ALA A 430 -9.04 -22.86 38.08
N ALA A 431 -9.22 -24.17 38.26
CA ALA A 431 -8.17 -25.11 38.66
C ALA A 431 -7.40 -25.73 37.48
N GLY A 432 -7.70 -25.29 36.26
CA GLY A 432 -7.21 -25.83 35.00
C GLY A 432 -8.30 -26.55 34.22
N ASN A 433 -8.24 -26.42 32.90
CA ASN A 433 -9.29 -26.87 31.99
C ASN A 433 -9.49 -28.39 32.04
N THR A 434 -10.74 -28.82 31.88
CA THR A 434 -11.15 -30.23 31.90
C THR A 434 -11.87 -30.64 30.62
N LEU A 435 -11.83 -31.94 30.29
CA LEU A 435 -12.54 -32.51 29.16
C LEU A 435 -13.81 -33.24 29.64
N TRP A 436 -14.92 -32.97 28.96
CA TRP A 436 -16.22 -33.57 29.24
C TRP A 436 -16.83 -34.13 27.96
N SER A 437 -17.71 -35.11 28.10
CA SER A 437 -18.54 -35.61 27.00
C SER A 437 -19.99 -35.74 27.42
N ALA A 438 -20.91 -35.64 26.46
CA ALA A 438 -22.33 -35.91 26.66
C ALA A 438 -22.93 -36.43 25.36
N ASP A 439 -23.68 -37.54 25.43
CA ASP A 439 -24.59 -37.89 24.33
C ASP A 439 -25.80 -36.95 24.38
N LEU A 440 -25.95 -36.13 23.34
CA LEU A 440 -26.99 -35.12 23.21
C LEU A 440 -28.24 -35.67 22.49
N SER A 441 -28.30 -36.97 22.17
CA SER A 441 -29.48 -37.58 21.59
C SER A 441 -30.73 -37.61 22.51
N PRO A 442 -30.60 -37.77 23.85
CA PRO A 442 -31.75 -37.73 24.75
C PRO A 442 -32.18 -36.28 25.06
N VAL A 443 -33.47 -36.09 25.39
CA VAL A 443 -34.03 -34.76 25.76
C VAL A 443 -33.31 -34.14 26.97
N THR A 444 -32.86 -34.97 27.91
CA THR A 444 -32.07 -34.59 29.10
C THR A 444 -30.72 -35.30 29.07
N PRO A 445 -29.71 -34.72 28.41
CA PRO A 445 -28.36 -35.29 28.35
C PRO A 445 -27.67 -35.28 29.73
N THR A 446 -26.79 -36.25 29.95
CA THR A 446 -25.93 -36.29 31.14
C THR A 446 -24.48 -36.08 30.71
N ALA A 447 -23.84 -35.03 31.24
CA ALA A 447 -22.42 -34.81 31.04
C ALA A 447 -21.59 -35.72 31.95
N GLN A 448 -20.51 -36.27 31.39
CA GLN A 448 -19.53 -37.08 32.09
C GLN A 448 -18.14 -36.47 31.88
N GLN A 449 -17.40 -36.30 32.98
CA GLN A 449 -16.02 -35.85 32.90
C GLN A 449 -15.17 -36.99 32.36
N ILE A 450 -14.31 -36.69 31.39
CA ILE A 450 -13.28 -37.61 30.92
C ILE A 450 -12.05 -37.35 31.77
N SER A 451 -11.69 -38.32 32.61
CA SER A 451 -10.53 -38.23 33.48
C SER A 451 -9.23 -38.31 32.68
N LEU A 452 -8.58 -37.15 32.48
CA LEU A 452 -7.24 -37.04 31.92
C LEU A 452 -6.26 -36.85 33.09
N THR A 453 -5.43 -37.86 33.38
CA THR A 453 -4.54 -37.84 34.57
C THR A 453 -3.42 -36.79 34.50
N ALA A 454 -3.07 -36.29 33.31
CA ALA A 454 -1.93 -35.38 33.13
C ALA A 454 -2.11 -34.30 32.03
N ILE A 455 -3.30 -34.16 31.46
CA ILE A 455 -3.55 -33.25 30.32
C ILE A 455 -4.61 -32.22 30.72
N LYS A 456 -4.29 -30.92 30.60
CA LYS A 456 -5.23 -29.80 30.78
C LYS A 456 -5.50 -29.10 29.44
N PRO A 457 -6.43 -29.62 28.62
CA PRO A 457 -6.61 -29.14 27.25
C PRO A 457 -7.15 -27.71 27.19
N SER A 458 -6.65 -26.90 26.27
CA SER A 458 -7.24 -25.60 25.90
C SER A 458 -8.03 -25.67 24.60
N PHE A 459 -7.64 -26.57 23.69
CA PHE A 459 -8.33 -26.80 22.42
C PHE A 459 -8.55 -28.28 22.17
N ILE A 460 -9.60 -28.59 21.41
CA ILE A 460 -9.90 -29.92 20.88
C ILE A 460 -10.20 -29.80 19.39
N ALA A 461 -9.68 -30.74 18.59
CA ALA A 461 -10.05 -30.89 17.18
C ALA A 461 -10.22 -32.37 16.84
N ARG A 462 -10.99 -32.65 15.78
CA ARG A 462 -11.27 -34.01 15.31
C ARG A 462 -11.04 -34.17 13.81
N SER A 463 -10.75 -35.40 13.39
CA SER A 463 -10.72 -35.83 11.99
C SER A 463 -11.21 -37.27 11.91
N GLY A 464 -12.42 -37.47 11.39
CA GLY A 464 -13.06 -38.78 11.46
C GLY A 464 -13.25 -39.22 12.91
N SER A 465 -12.71 -40.39 13.27
CA SER A 465 -12.70 -40.91 14.64
C SER A 465 -11.56 -40.38 15.52
N ALA A 466 -10.56 -39.73 14.92
CA ALA A 466 -9.37 -39.28 15.64
C ALA A 466 -9.59 -37.92 16.31
N PHE A 467 -8.92 -37.72 17.44
CA PHE A 467 -8.98 -36.51 18.26
C PHE A 467 -7.56 -36.03 18.58
N VAL A 468 -7.40 -34.71 18.67
CA VAL A 468 -6.21 -34.09 19.25
C VAL A 468 -6.62 -33.09 20.32
N LEU A 469 -5.93 -33.16 21.46
CA LEU A 469 -6.04 -32.21 22.55
C LEU A 469 -4.78 -31.35 22.57
N ALA A 470 -4.93 -30.02 22.58
CA ALA A 470 -3.80 -29.11 22.71
C ALA A 470 -3.82 -28.46 24.10
N GLU A 471 -2.75 -28.64 24.86
CA GLU A 471 -2.53 -28.05 26.19
C GLU A 471 -1.51 -26.90 26.07
N LEU A 472 -1.86 -25.73 26.61
CA LEU A 472 -0.98 -24.56 26.67
C LEU A 472 -0.24 -24.55 27.99
N ARG A 473 1.09 -24.79 27.97
CA ARG A 473 1.94 -24.76 29.16
C ARG A 473 2.71 -23.45 29.21
N GLY A 474 2.09 -22.45 29.84
CA GLY A 474 2.62 -21.08 29.94
C GLY A 474 4.02 -21.02 30.56
N ASP A 475 4.23 -21.75 31.65
CA ASP A 475 5.51 -21.77 32.39
C ASP A 475 6.64 -22.40 31.55
N ASP A 476 6.32 -23.45 30.81
CA ASP A 476 7.27 -24.17 29.94
C ASP A 476 7.43 -23.49 28.56
N LYS A 477 6.58 -22.50 28.24
CA LYS A 477 6.47 -21.85 26.92
C LYS A 477 6.30 -22.86 25.78
N VAL A 478 5.48 -23.89 25.99
CA VAL A 478 5.26 -25.00 25.05
C VAL A 478 3.77 -25.26 24.88
N THR A 479 3.38 -25.66 23.68
CA THR A 479 2.07 -26.26 23.41
C THR A 479 2.25 -27.77 23.23
N THR A 480 1.60 -28.55 24.09
CA THR A 480 1.64 -30.01 24.05
C THR A 480 0.42 -30.53 23.31
N LEU A 481 0.62 -31.36 22.28
CA LEU A 481 -0.44 -31.99 21.51
C LEU A 481 -0.54 -33.46 21.87
N SER A 482 -1.72 -33.93 22.27
CA SER A 482 -2.01 -35.32 22.61
C SER A 482 -3.05 -35.91 21.64
N TYR A 483 -2.61 -36.86 20.82
CA TYR A 483 -3.40 -37.50 19.77
C TYR A 483 -3.98 -38.84 20.21
N PHE A 484 -5.27 -39.04 19.91
CA PHE A 484 -6.02 -40.26 20.12
C PHE A 484 -6.60 -40.72 18.78
N ALA A 485 -6.35 -41.96 18.37
CA ALA A 485 -6.86 -42.50 17.10
C ALA A 485 -8.38 -42.78 17.09
N SER A 486 -9.01 -42.75 18.26
CA SER A 486 -10.44 -42.99 18.46
C SER A 486 -10.95 -42.14 19.64
N SER A 487 -12.26 -42.21 19.92
CA SER A 487 -12.88 -41.60 21.10
C SER A 487 -12.60 -42.32 22.43
N ASP A 488 -11.70 -43.31 22.45
CA ASP A 488 -11.27 -43.98 23.68
C ASP A 488 -10.09 -43.24 24.33
N PHE A 489 -10.42 -42.29 25.22
CA PHE A 489 -9.45 -41.49 25.97
C PHE A 489 -8.76 -42.25 27.11
N THR A 490 -9.06 -43.55 27.31
CA THR A 490 -8.34 -44.39 28.28
C THR A 490 -7.00 -44.89 27.73
N LYS A 491 -6.82 -44.83 26.41
CA LYS A 491 -5.57 -45.20 25.74
C LYS A 491 -4.51 -44.11 25.94
N THR A 492 -3.26 -44.53 26.06
CA THR A 492 -2.12 -43.59 26.09
C THR A 492 -2.05 -42.83 24.76
N PRO A 493 -2.11 -41.49 24.76
CA PRO A 493 -2.03 -40.71 23.54
C PRO A 493 -0.59 -40.65 23.00
N VAL A 494 -0.46 -40.46 21.68
CA VAL A 494 0.81 -40.03 21.09
C VAL A 494 0.97 -38.54 21.37
N THR A 495 2.06 -38.15 22.02
CA THR A 495 2.27 -36.77 22.46
C THR A 495 3.44 -36.13 21.73
N ILE A 496 3.24 -34.90 21.26
CA ILE A 496 4.25 -34.08 20.59
C ILE A 496 4.25 -32.69 21.23
N SER A 497 5.44 -32.15 21.53
CA SER A 497 5.61 -30.81 22.08
C SER A 497 6.05 -29.83 20.99
N VAL A 498 5.36 -28.68 20.91
CA VAL A 498 5.66 -27.58 19.99
C VAL A 498 6.12 -26.36 20.80
N PRO A 499 7.28 -25.75 20.48
CA PRO A 499 7.72 -24.52 21.13
C PRO A 499 6.74 -23.35 20.91
N GLY A 500 6.44 -22.62 21.98
CA GLY A 500 5.53 -21.47 22.00
C GLY A 500 4.10 -21.81 22.44
N ILE A 501 3.35 -20.77 22.80
CA ILE A 501 1.92 -20.86 23.16
C ILE A 501 1.07 -20.66 21.91
N ALA A 502 0.10 -21.54 21.69
CA ALA A 502 -0.76 -21.47 20.52
C ALA A 502 -1.73 -20.27 20.53
N THR A 503 -1.90 -19.63 19.38
CA THR A 503 -2.72 -18.41 19.21
C THR A 503 -4.01 -18.63 18.40
N GLY A 504 -4.03 -19.61 17.49
CA GLY A 504 -5.12 -19.84 16.53
C GLY A 504 -5.84 -21.19 16.69
N GLY A 505 -5.75 -21.79 17.88
CA GLY A 505 -6.27 -23.13 18.17
C GLY A 505 -5.42 -24.27 17.60
N VAL A 506 -6.07 -25.42 17.36
CA VAL A 506 -5.46 -26.62 16.75
C VAL A 506 -6.36 -27.12 15.64
N ALA A 507 -5.77 -27.52 14.51
CA ALA A 507 -6.49 -28.16 13.41
C ALA A 507 -5.94 -29.57 13.15
N LEU A 508 -6.79 -30.52 12.76
CA LEU A 508 -6.42 -31.93 12.60
C LEU A 508 -6.91 -32.47 11.24
N SER A 509 -6.03 -33.17 10.53
CA SER A 509 -6.34 -33.92 9.30
C SER A 509 -5.66 -35.28 9.36
N GLY A 510 -6.45 -36.35 9.51
CA GLY A 510 -5.94 -37.71 9.76
C GLY A 510 -5.07 -37.75 11.02
N ALA A 511 -3.79 -38.12 10.87
CA ALA A 511 -2.80 -38.16 11.94
C ALA A 511 -1.82 -36.97 11.92
N ALA A 512 -2.14 -35.89 11.19
CA ALA A 512 -1.35 -34.66 11.16
C ALA A 512 -2.14 -33.51 11.79
N ALA A 513 -1.55 -32.82 12.76
CA ALA A 513 -2.10 -31.61 13.35
C ALA A 513 -1.29 -30.37 12.95
N ALA A 514 -1.95 -29.23 12.94
CA ALA A 514 -1.34 -27.92 12.78
C ALA A 514 -1.65 -27.04 14.00
N VAL A 515 -0.63 -26.32 14.46
CA VAL A 515 -0.75 -25.35 15.55
C VAL A 515 0.08 -24.12 15.20
N SER A 516 -0.47 -22.93 15.46
CA SER A 516 0.23 -21.66 15.26
C SER A 516 0.70 -21.11 16.59
N THR A 517 1.99 -20.76 16.68
CA THR A 517 2.57 -20.01 17.80
C THR A 517 3.26 -18.75 17.26
N PHE A 518 3.86 -17.93 18.12
CA PHE A 518 4.63 -16.75 17.68
C PHE A 518 5.85 -17.08 16.80
N THR A 519 6.29 -18.34 16.75
CA THR A 519 7.36 -18.78 15.85
C THR A 519 6.84 -19.18 14.46
N GLY A 520 5.51 -19.23 14.29
CA GLY A 520 4.81 -19.61 13.07
C GLY A 520 3.96 -20.87 13.22
N VAL A 521 3.54 -21.43 12.09
CA VAL A 521 2.68 -22.61 12.01
C VAL A 521 3.52 -23.89 11.97
N THR A 522 3.37 -24.72 13.00
CA THR A 522 4.05 -26.02 13.11
C THR A 522 3.10 -27.15 12.77
N LEU A 523 3.53 -28.03 11.86
CA LEU A 523 2.91 -29.32 11.58
C LEU A 523 3.46 -30.37 12.53
N ALA A 524 2.58 -31.14 13.17
CA ALA A 524 2.91 -32.28 13.99
C ALA A 524 2.36 -33.55 13.33
N ASP A 525 3.24 -34.48 12.96
CA ASP A 525 2.86 -35.77 12.39
C ASP A 525 2.95 -36.86 13.46
N PHE A 526 1.80 -37.36 13.90
CA PHE A 526 1.72 -38.38 14.94
C PHE A 526 2.09 -39.78 14.44
N ALA A 527 2.16 -40.02 13.14
CA ALA A 527 2.64 -41.30 12.60
C ALA A 527 4.16 -41.41 12.69
N SER A 528 4.89 -40.32 12.43
CA SER A 528 6.36 -40.27 12.51
C SER A 528 6.90 -39.73 13.84
N GLY A 529 6.07 -39.06 14.64
CA GLY A 529 6.49 -38.38 15.86
C GLY A 529 7.28 -37.09 15.62
N THR A 530 7.25 -36.56 14.39
CA THR A 530 8.06 -35.40 14.00
C THR A 530 7.26 -34.11 13.96
N THR A 531 7.95 -32.98 14.18
CA THR A 531 7.41 -31.64 13.94
C THR A 531 8.13 -30.98 12.77
N THR A 532 7.42 -30.12 12.06
CA THR A 532 8.02 -29.24 11.05
C THR A 532 7.36 -27.87 11.10
N LEU A 533 8.17 -26.83 11.29
CA LEU A 533 7.74 -25.44 11.10
C LEU A 533 7.57 -25.17 9.61
N LEU A 534 6.42 -24.62 9.22
CA LEU A 534 6.21 -24.15 7.84
C LEU A 534 7.09 -22.93 7.57
N PRO A 535 7.96 -22.96 6.54
CA PRO A 535 8.81 -21.82 6.23
C PRO A 535 8.00 -20.55 6.00
N GLN A 536 8.46 -19.42 6.55
CA GLN A 536 7.84 -18.08 6.39
C GLN A 536 6.46 -17.91 7.06
N SER A 537 5.98 -18.88 7.83
CA SER A 537 4.72 -18.77 8.59
C SER A 537 4.80 -17.88 9.83
N SER A 538 5.98 -17.30 10.15
CA SER A 538 6.16 -16.36 11.27
C SER A 538 5.82 -14.91 10.92
N GLY A 539 5.36 -14.63 9.69
CA GLY A 539 5.10 -13.28 9.19
C GLY A 539 3.79 -12.66 9.70
N ALA A 540 2.88 -13.47 10.24
CA ALA A 540 1.61 -13.05 10.81
C ALA A 540 1.16 -14.05 11.89
N ILE A 541 0.24 -13.63 12.76
CA ILE A 541 -0.33 -14.50 13.79
C ILE A 541 -1.61 -15.11 13.24
N ALA A 542 -1.71 -16.44 13.24
CA ALA A 542 -2.96 -17.12 12.92
C ALA A 542 -4.01 -16.87 14.01
N LEU A 543 -5.20 -16.40 13.60
CA LEU A 543 -6.40 -16.28 14.42
C LEU A 543 -7.20 -17.59 14.42
N SER A 544 -7.18 -18.33 13.31
CA SER A 544 -7.91 -19.58 13.15
C SER A 544 -7.24 -20.48 12.12
N LEU A 545 -7.30 -21.80 12.34
CA LEU A 545 -6.74 -22.82 11.47
C LEU A 545 -7.83 -23.82 11.05
N ALA A 546 -7.79 -24.26 9.79
CA ALA A 546 -8.60 -25.38 9.31
C ALA A 546 -7.77 -26.31 8.42
N PHE A 547 -7.91 -27.63 8.56
CA PHE A 547 -7.00 -28.59 7.91
C PHE A 547 -7.80 -29.74 7.29
N THR A 548 -7.64 -29.95 5.98
CA THR A 548 -8.25 -31.08 5.27
C THR A 548 -7.29 -31.67 4.23
N GLY A 549 -7.09 -32.99 4.28
CA GLY A 549 -6.11 -33.68 3.43
C GLY A 549 -4.73 -33.05 3.58
N THR A 550 -4.18 -32.52 2.49
CA THR A 550 -2.89 -31.80 2.43
C THR A 550 -3.04 -30.27 2.43
N THR A 551 -4.27 -29.75 2.53
CA THR A 551 -4.57 -28.31 2.49
C THR A 551 -4.76 -27.80 3.90
N LEU A 552 -3.84 -26.94 4.35
CA LEU A 552 -3.97 -26.20 5.60
C LEU A 552 -4.32 -24.75 5.30
N LEU A 553 -5.40 -24.29 5.92
CA LEU A 553 -5.87 -22.91 5.89
C LEU A 553 -5.44 -22.22 7.17
N GLU A 554 -4.86 -21.05 7.00
CA GLU A 554 -4.48 -20.15 8.07
C GLU A 554 -5.14 -18.80 7.84
N ALA A 555 -6.06 -18.42 8.72
CA ALA A 555 -6.67 -17.11 8.74
C ALA A 555 -5.86 -16.19 9.67
N THR A 556 -5.35 -15.08 9.13
CA THR A 556 -4.66 -14.02 9.88
C THR A 556 -5.59 -12.82 10.08
N ASP A 557 -5.09 -11.71 10.60
CA ASP A 557 -5.84 -10.45 10.73
C ASP A 557 -6.44 -9.90 9.41
N THR A 558 -5.83 -10.19 8.27
CA THR A 558 -6.16 -9.54 6.98
C THR A 558 -6.19 -10.50 5.80
N SER A 559 -5.75 -11.75 5.99
CA SER A 559 -5.51 -12.67 4.88
C SER A 559 -5.92 -14.11 5.20
N LEU A 560 -6.25 -14.86 4.15
CA LEU A 560 -6.27 -16.31 4.16
C LEU A 560 -5.00 -16.83 3.46
N MET A 561 -4.17 -17.55 4.20
CA MET A 561 -3.01 -18.29 3.69
C MET A 561 -3.39 -19.75 3.43
N VAL A 562 -2.96 -20.30 2.29
CA VAL A 562 -3.27 -21.66 1.87
C VAL A 562 -1.96 -22.44 1.68
N TRP A 563 -1.71 -23.37 2.58
CA TRP A 563 -0.49 -24.17 2.61
C TRP A 563 -0.74 -25.56 2.04
N ASN A 564 0.21 -26.06 1.25
CA ASN A 564 0.31 -27.48 0.97
C ASN A 564 1.26 -28.10 2.00
N THR A 565 0.72 -28.95 2.87
CA THR A 565 1.47 -29.53 3.99
C THR A 565 2.41 -30.66 3.57
N GLN A 566 2.20 -31.25 2.40
CA GLN A 566 3.09 -32.27 1.84
C GLN A 566 4.36 -31.64 1.25
N THR A 567 4.21 -30.57 0.47
CA THR A 567 5.36 -29.83 -0.11
C THR A 567 5.92 -28.78 0.84
N LYS A 568 5.20 -28.45 1.92
CA LYS A 568 5.56 -27.45 2.95
C LYS A 568 5.71 -26.04 2.37
N THR A 569 4.85 -25.69 1.43
CA THR A 569 4.90 -24.41 0.70
C THR A 569 3.59 -23.67 0.80
N LEU A 570 3.66 -22.34 0.94
CA LEU A 570 2.53 -21.46 0.72
C LEU A 570 2.12 -21.52 -0.76
N THR A 571 0.90 -21.94 -1.05
CA THR A 571 0.40 -22.11 -2.42
C THR A 571 -0.41 -20.92 -2.91
N LYS A 572 -1.20 -20.30 -2.02
CA LYS A 572 -2.01 -19.11 -2.31
C LYS A 572 -2.12 -18.24 -1.08
N GLN A 573 -2.28 -16.94 -1.31
CA GLN A 573 -2.65 -15.96 -0.29
C GLN A 573 -3.76 -15.09 -0.86
N PHE A 574 -4.79 -14.85 -0.06
CA PHE A 574 -5.90 -13.97 -0.40
C PHE A 574 -6.01 -12.88 0.65
N THR A 575 -5.84 -11.62 0.25
CA THR A 575 -6.23 -10.49 1.09
C THR A 575 -7.75 -10.44 1.16
N LEU A 576 -8.29 -10.40 2.37
CA LEU A 576 -9.72 -10.44 2.62
C LEU A 576 -10.27 -9.02 2.74
N PRO A 577 -11.49 -8.74 2.23
CA PRO A 577 -12.13 -7.44 2.44
C PRO A 577 -12.35 -7.10 3.92
N ALA A 578 -12.51 -8.10 4.78
CA ALA A 578 -12.65 -7.91 6.22
C ALA A 578 -11.84 -8.94 7.01
N ALA A 579 -11.46 -8.56 8.23
CA ALA A 579 -10.70 -9.40 9.12
C ALA A 579 -11.50 -10.68 9.45
N PRO A 580 -10.92 -11.87 9.25
CA PRO A 580 -11.57 -13.13 9.57
C PRO A 580 -11.50 -13.41 11.08
N THR A 581 -12.59 -13.92 11.62
CA THR A 581 -12.71 -14.34 13.03
C THR A 581 -12.60 -15.87 13.17
N ALA A 582 -13.03 -16.61 12.15
CA ALA A 582 -12.91 -18.06 12.09
C ALA A 582 -12.84 -18.53 10.63
N VAL A 583 -12.18 -19.66 10.39
CA VAL A 583 -12.15 -20.34 9.09
C VAL A 583 -12.59 -21.79 9.23
N HIS A 584 -13.33 -22.29 8.26
CA HIS A 584 -13.72 -23.69 8.15
C HIS A 584 -13.62 -24.16 6.69
N ILE A 585 -13.40 -25.46 6.51
CA ILE A 585 -13.48 -26.12 5.21
C ILE A 585 -14.16 -27.48 5.37
N ALA A 586 -15.24 -27.71 4.62
CA ALA A 586 -15.89 -29.02 4.60
C ALA A 586 -14.96 -30.09 4.01
N ALA A 587 -15.12 -31.34 4.46
CA ALA A 587 -14.38 -32.46 3.91
C ALA A 587 -14.57 -32.56 2.38
N ASN A 588 -13.47 -32.69 1.64
CA ASN A 588 -13.43 -32.73 0.17
C ASN A 588 -13.95 -31.46 -0.53
N SER A 589 -14.13 -30.35 0.19
CA SER A 589 -14.47 -29.06 -0.41
C SER A 589 -13.23 -28.41 -1.02
N ALA A 590 -13.45 -27.65 -2.10
CA ALA A 590 -12.47 -26.74 -2.66
C ALA A 590 -12.70 -25.28 -2.21
N ILE A 591 -13.65 -25.04 -1.30
CA ILE A 591 -14.05 -23.71 -0.86
C ILE A 591 -13.76 -23.57 0.63
N ALA A 592 -13.02 -22.52 0.98
CA ALA A 592 -12.83 -22.07 2.36
C ALA A 592 -13.95 -21.09 2.72
N ASP A 593 -14.54 -21.27 3.90
CA ASP A 593 -15.58 -20.42 4.45
C ASP A 593 -15.06 -19.69 5.67
N LEU A 594 -15.27 -18.38 5.72
CA LEU A 594 -14.74 -17.50 6.75
C LEU A 594 -15.87 -16.69 7.37
N ALA A 595 -15.93 -16.72 8.69
CA ALA A 595 -16.61 -15.69 9.45
C ALA A 595 -15.73 -14.45 9.49
N THR A 596 -16.29 -13.26 9.25
CA THR A 596 -15.56 -11.98 9.25
C THR A 596 -16.22 -10.96 10.18
N GLU A 597 -15.48 -9.91 10.53
CA GLU A 597 -15.96 -8.81 11.37
C GLU A 597 -17.16 -8.04 10.80
N ASP A 598 -17.49 -8.21 9.51
CA ASP A 598 -18.59 -7.53 8.83
C ASP A 598 -19.58 -8.48 8.13
N GLY A 599 -19.34 -9.80 8.15
CA GLY A 599 -20.14 -10.73 7.37
C GLY A 599 -19.51 -12.11 7.18
N VAL A 600 -19.63 -12.64 5.96
CA VAL A 600 -19.11 -13.96 5.58
C VAL A 600 -18.30 -13.83 4.31
N THR A 601 -17.13 -14.48 4.26
CA THR A 601 -16.33 -14.56 3.04
C THR A 601 -16.14 -16.01 2.63
N THR A 602 -16.22 -16.27 1.33
CA THR A 602 -15.94 -17.58 0.72
C THR A 602 -14.79 -17.44 -0.25
N VAL A 603 -13.89 -18.44 -0.28
CA VAL A 603 -12.73 -18.45 -1.17
C VAL A 603 -12.64 -19.79 -1.90
N GLN A 604 -12.76 -19.75 -3.22
CA GLN A 604 -12.61 -20.91 -4.10
C GLN A 604 -11.12 -21.20 -4.32
N LEU A 605 -10.60 -22.17 -3.58
CA LEU A 605 -9.18 -22.53 -3.51
C LEU A 605 -8.66 -23.10 -4.84
N THR A 606 -9.53 -23.65 -5.68
CA THR A 606 -9.17 -24.22 -6.98
C THR A 606 -9.45 -23.28 -8.16
N ALA A 607 -9.85 -22.02 -7.90
CA ALA A 607 -10.09 -21.06 -8.96
C ALA A 607 -8.84 -20.88 -9.84
N THR A 608 -9.04 -20.97 -11.16
CA THR A 608 -8.03 -20.69 -12.19
C THR A 608 -7.87 -19.19 -12.44
N THR A 609 -8.91 -18.42 -12.11
CA THR A 609 -8.95 -16.96 -12.13
C THR A 609 -8.04 -16.39 -11.05
N ARG A 610 -7.36 -15.27 -11.32
CA ARG A 610 -6.44 -14.63 -10.37
C ARG A 610 -7.06 -13.36 -9.80
N MET A 611 -6.70 -13.04 -8.57
CA MET A 611 -6.99 -11.72 -8.01
C MET A 611 -6.22 -10.64 -8.76
N PRO A 612 -6.80 -9.46 -8.97
CA PRO A 612 -6.06 -8.34 -9.52
C PRO A 612 -4.83 -8.02 -8.67
N SER A 613 -3.71 -7.74 -9.35
CA SER A 613 -2.43 -7.41 -8.71
C SER A 613 -1.87 -6.13 -9.29
N VAL A 614 -1.33 -5.26 -8.44
CA VAL A 614 -0.70 -4.01 -8.90
C VAL A 614 0.53 -4.32 -9.77
N LEU A 615 0.60 -3.68 -10.93
CA LEU A 615 1.77 -3.62 -11.79
C LEU A 615 2.51 -2.33 -11.49
N PHE A 616 3.73 -2.46 -10.99
CA PHE A 616 4.56 -1.31 -10.64
C PHE A 616 5.11 -0.65 -11.90
N ALA A 617 4.57 0.51 -12.26
CA ALA A 617 5.13 1.36 -13.31
C ALA A 617 6.23 2.26 -12.71
N ALA A 618 7.38 2.36 -13.37
CA ALA A 618 8.44 3.31 -13.01
C ALA A 618 8.12 4.69 -13.62
N ASN A 619 7.04 5.31 -13.16
CA ASN A 619 6.47 6.55 -13.70
C ASN A 619 6.92 7.81 -12.96
N GLY A 620 7.78 7.69 -11.94
CA GLY A 620 8.41 8.84 -11.28
C GLY A 620 7.46 9.72 -10.50
N ASN A 621 6.32 9.21 -10.03
CA ASN A 621 5.36 9.99 -9.27
C ASN A 621 5.33 9.55 -7.79
N ALA A 622 6.32 9.99 -7.01
CA ALA A 622 6.50 9.57 -5.62
C ALA A 622 7.09 10.70 -4.73
N TYR A 623 6.89 10.55 -3.41
CA TYR A 623 7.47 11.45 -2.41
C TYR A 623 8.88 10.99 -2.05
N TYR A 624 9.85 11.38 -2.87
CA TYR A 624 11.24 11.03 -2.61
C TYR A 624 11.78 11.80 -1.40
N LYS A 625 12.35 11.06 -0.46
CA LYS A 625 12.96 11.56 0.77
C LYS A 625 14.47 11.70 0.65
N LYS A 626 15.10 10.91 -0.22
CA LYS A 626 16.55 10.90 -0.42
C LYS A 626 16.85 10.76 -1.91
N LEU A 627 17.83 11.54 -2.37
CA LEU A 627 18.41 11.41 -3.69
C LEU A 627 19.87 11.00 -3.56
N VAL A 628 20.26 9.94 -4.24
CA VAL A 628 21.66 9.52 -4.33
C VAL A 628 22.08 9.52 -5.78
N ALA A 629 23.24 10.10 -6.08
CA ALA A 629 23.80 10.08 -7.43
C ALA A 629 24.95 9.07 -7.49
N GLY A 630 24.90 8.16 -8.47
CA GLY A 630 26.03 7.31 -8.85
C GLY A 630 26.51 7.66 -10.26
N SER A 631 27.46 6.94 -10.83
CA SER A 631 27.91 7.23 -12.20
C SER A 631 26.78 6.97 -13.20
N GLN A 632 26.37 8.01 -13.94
CA GLN A 632 25.33 7.96 -14.99
C GLN A 632 23.91 7.60 -14.51
N ARG A 633 23.68 7.53 -13.21
CA ARG A 633 22.40 7.16 -12.60
C ARG A 633 22.07 8.06 -11.41
N LEU A 634 20.78 8.24 -11.22
CA LEU A 634 20.17 8.89 -10.07
C LEU A 634 19.20 7.91 -9.42
N TYR A 635 19.30 7.77 -8.10
CA TYR A 635 18.53 6.85 -7.29
C TYR A 635 17.66 7.66 -6.34
N PHE A 636 16.35 7.58 -6.52
CA PHE A 636 15.34 8.34 -5.79
C PHE A 636 14.64 7.41 -4.81
N PHE A 637 14.82 7.64 -3.51
CA PHE A 637 14.25 6.79 -2.48
C PHE A 637 13.06 7.47 -1.82
N ASP A 638 11.90 6.80 -1.85
CA ASP A 638 10.63 7.32 -1.30
C ASP A 638 10.38 6.94 0.18
N GLY A 639 11.33 6.21 0.79
CA GLY A 639 11.18 5.62 2.12
C GLY A 639 10.79 4.13 2.09
N ARG A 640 10.54 3.54 0.92
CA ARG A 640 10.18 2.13 0.72
C ARG A 640 10.85 1.52 -0.51
N ASN A 641 10.94 2.28 -1.59
CA ASN A 641 11.39 1.87 -2.90
C ASN A 641 12.42 2.86 -3.44
N VAL A 642 13.29 2.38 -4.33
CA VAL A 642 14.26 3.23 -5.04
C VAL A 642 13.92 3.27 -6.52
N ASP A 643 13.64 4.44 -7.07
CA ASP A 643 13.49 4.64 -8.51
C ASP A 643 14.81 5.06 -9.15
N ILE A 644 15.09 4.48 -10.31
CA ILE A 644 16.36 4.65 -10.99
C ILE A 644 16.13 5.41 -12.29
N PHE A 645 16.83 6.53 -12.40
CA PHE A 645 16.84 7.37 -13.59
C PHE A 645 18.25 7.47 -14.16
N THR A 646 18.33 7.60 -15.48
CA THR A 646 19.54 8.11 -16.13
C THR A 646 19.77 9.59 -15.78
N ASN A 647 20.98 10.10 -16.02
CA ASN A 647 21.26 11.55 -15.92
C ASN A 647 20.45 12.41 -16.92
N THR A 648 19.83 11.79 -17.92
CA THR A 648 18.87 12.44 -18.84
C THR A 648 17.43 12.30 -18.38
N MET A 649 17.21 11.87 -17.13
CA MET A 649 15.90 11.75 -16.48
C MET A 649 14.96 10.75 -17.17
N GLN A 650 15.54 9.79 -17.91
CA GLN A 650 14.82 8.61 -18.38
C GLN A 650 14.80 7.57 -17.27
N SER A 651 13.61 7.12 -16.87
CA SER A 651 13.41 6.01 -15.95
C SER A 651 13.98 4.71 -16.54
N THR A 652 14.74 3.94 -15.75
CA THR A 652 15.34 2.66 -16.17
C THR A 652 14.90 1.48 -15.32
N GLY A 653 14.10 1.71 -14.27
CA GLY A 653 13.63 0.67 -13.36
C GLY A 653 13.68 1.14 -11.92
N GLY A 654 13.75 0.18 -10.99
CA GLY A 654 13.78 0.48 -9.57
C GLY A 654 14.11 -0.74 -8.70
N ILE A 655 14.48 -0.49 -7.46
CA ILE A 655 14.67 -1.50 -6.41
C ILE A 655 13.41 -1.54 -5.57
N ARG A 656 12.86 -2.75 -5.40
CA ARG A 656 11.58 -3.02 -4.73
C ARG A 656 11.70 -4.12 -3.68
N ALA A 657 12.77 -4.09 -2.90
CA ALA A 657 12.91 -5.00 -1.77
C ALA A 657 12.00 -4.54 -0.61
N PRO A 658 11.34 -5.47 0.11
CA PRO A 658 10.53 -5.09 1.26
C PRO A 658 11.42 -4.48 2.35
N LEU A 659 10.86 -3.56 3.14
CA LEU A 659 11.47 -2.99 4.33
C LEU A 659 12.77 -2.20 4.09
N ILE A 660 13.05 -1.68 2.89
CA ILE A 660 14.19 -0.78 2.69
C ILE A 660 14.04 0.45 3.61
N ILE A 661 15.09 0.78 4.36
CA ILE A 661 15.15 1.95 5.25
C ILE A 661 16.03 3.04 4.67
N ASP A 662 17.14 2.67 4.04
CA ASP A 662 18.07 3.65 3.49
C ASP A 662 18.82 3.11 2.25
N VAL A 663 19.34 4.04 1.45
CA VAL A 663 20.06 3.77 0.21
C VAL A 663 21.36 4.57 0.12
N ALA A 664 22.40 3.96 -0.44
CA ALA A 664 23.66 4.61 -0.81
C ALA A 664 24.11 4.12 -2.18
N ALA A 665 25.03 4.83 -2.84
CA ALA A 665 25.55 4.40 -4.13
C ALA A 665 27.03 4.77 -4.28
N SER A 666 27.71 4.00 -5.10
CA SER A 666 29.02 4.29 -5.66
C SER A 666 28.90 4.53 -7.17
N ASP A 667 30.04 4.67 -7.85
CA ASP A 667 30.06 4.77 -9.31
C ASP A 667 29.57 3.50 -10.02
N THR A 668 29.62 2.35 -9.36
CA THR A 668 29.35 1.04 -9.98
C THR A 668 28.14 0.33 -9.40
N ASN A 669 27.83 0.57 -8.11
CA ASN A 669 26.83 -0.17 -7.36
C ASN A 669 25.88 0.77 -6.64
N VAL A 670 24.70 0.25 -6.31
CA VAL A 670 23.78 0.85 -5.34
C VAL A 670 23.56 -0.15 -4.22
N PHE A 671 23.44 0.34 -3.00
CA PHE A 671 23.34 -0.45 -1.78
C PHE A 671 22.09 -0.05 -1.02
N THR A 672 21.36 -1.04 -0.51
CA THR A 672 20.23 -0.81 0.39
C THR A 672 20.45 -1.50 1.72
N ILE A 673 19.93 -0.91 2.79
CA ILE A 673 19.74 -1.59 4.07
C ILE A 673 18.25 -1.69 4.38
N GLN A 674 17.84 -2.84 4.91
CA GLN A 674 16.45 -3.15 5.24
C GLN A 674 16.25 -3.21 6.75
N ASN A 675 15.01 -3.03 7.23
CA ASN A 675 14.67 -3.03 8.66
C ASN A 675 15.00 -4.34 9.37
N ASN A 676 15.04 -5.45 8.63
CA ASN A 676 15.47 -6.75 9.12
C ASN A 676 17.00 -6.93 9.07
N LEU A 677 17.76 -5.83 8.96
CA LEU A 677 19.22 -5.77 8.93
C LEU A 677 19.88 -6.54 7.78
N THR A 678 19.11 -6.79 6.72
CA THR A 678 19.65 -7.25 5.44
C THR A 678 20.29 -6.08 4.71
N VAL A 679 21.47 -6.29 4.16
CA VAL A 679 22.19 -5.35 3.30
C VAL A 679 22.33 -5.98 1.92
N THR A 680 21.95 -5.25 0.88
CA THR A 680 22.00 -5.76 -0.49
C THR A 680 22.75 -4.82 -1.41
N SER A 681 23.65 -5.37 -2.22
CA SER A 681 24.32 -4.70 -3.34
C SER A 681 23.58 -5.01 -4.63
N TYR A 682 23.35 -3.98 -5.43
CA TYR A 682 22.72 -4.07 -6.75
C TYR A 682 23.64 -3.44 -7.79
N GLY A 683 23.45 -3.87 -9.03
CA GLY A 683 24.02 -3.19 -10.20
C GLY A 683 23.36 -1.82 -10.39
N ARG A 684 23.95 -1.01 -11.27
CA ARG A 684 23.47 0.35 -11.57
C ARG A 684 22.02 0.45 -12.05
N ASP A 685 21.46 -0.63 -12.57
CA ASP A 685 20.10 -0.71 -13.07
C ASP A 685 19.14 -1.39 -12.07
N GLY A 686 19.60 -1.66 -10.84
CA GLY A 686 18.78 -2.16 -9.73
C GLY A 686 18.64 -3.67 -9.66
N ASN A 687 19.37 -4.43 -10.47
CA ASN A 687 19.42 -5.89 -10.38
C ASN A 687 20.27 -6.30 -9.16
N ALA A 688 19.72 -7.14 -8.27
CA ALA A 688 20.45 -7.62 -7.10
C ALA A 688 21.70 -8.41 -7.53
N LEU A 689 22.84 -8.12 -6.91
CA LEU A 689 24.12 -8.78 -7.16
C LEU A 689 24.52 -9.70 -6.01
N ALA A 690 24.41 -9.20 -4.77
CA ALA A 690 24.77 -9.92 -3.57
C ALA A 690 24.04 -9.37 -2.35
N THR A 691 23.79 -10.22 -1.37
CA THR A 691 23.10 -9.87 -0.12
C THR A 691 23.86 -10.46 1.06
N SER A 692 23.89 -9.73 2.16
CA SER A 692 24.44 -10.18 3.44
C SER A 692 23.55 -9.67 4.58
N THR A 693 23.66 -10.24 5.77
CA THR A 693 22.85 -9.85 6.94
C THR A 693 23.77 -9.45 8.07
N ILE A 694 23.41 -8.41 8.82
CA ILE A 694 24.09 -8.04 10.06
C ILE A 694 23.62 -8.99 11.16
N ASN A 695 24.56 -9.64 11.85
CA ASN A 695 24.25 -10.69 12.84
C ASN A 695 23.85 -10.12 14.21
N GLN A 696 24.11 -8.84 14.43
CA GLN A 696 23.72 -8.07 15.61
C GLN A 696 22.27 -7.59 15.50
N THR A 697 21.69 -7.15 16.62
CA THR A 697 20.44 -6.38 16.63
C THR A 697 20.73 -4.90 16.42
N SER A 698 19.70 -4.10 16.11
CA SER A 698 19.78 -2.64 16.12
C SER A 698 18.58 -2.09 16.88
N ASP A 699 18.83 -1.28 17.89
CA ASP A 699 17.81 -0.68 18.75
C ASP A 699 17.20 0.59 18.11
N LEU A 700 17.89 1.18 17.13
CA LEU A 700 17.43 2.30 16.31
C LEU A 700 17.41 1.91 14.82
N PRO A 701 16.66 2.63 13.96
CA PRO A 701 16.67 2.39 12.52
C PRO A 701 18.10 2.48 11.94
N PRO A 702 18.56 1.46 11.19
CA PRO A 702 19.89 1.47 10.59
C PRO A 702 19.99 2.47 9.43
N SER A 703 21.21 2.87 9.08
CA SER A 703 21.49 3.72 7.92
C SER A 703 22.58 3.12 7.04
N ILE A 704 22.72 3.64 5.81
CA ILE A 704 23.77 3.17 4.90
C ILE A 704 24.41 4.32 4.14
N ALA A 705 25.73 4.25 4.01
CA ALA A 705 26.56 5.15 3.24
C ALA A 705 27.50 4.36 2.31
N SER A 706 28.24 5.06 1.44
CA SER A 706 29.27 4.44 0.62
C SER A 706 30.53 5.30 0.57
N ALA A 707 31.69 4.66 0.67
CA ALA A 707 32.99 5.30 0.52
C ALA A 707 33.96 4.34 -0.17
N GLY A 708 34.74 4.85 -1.13
CA GLY A 708 35.71 4.03 -1.89
C GLY A 708 35.09 2.89 -2.70
N GLY A 709 33.77 2.91 -2.92
CA GLY A 709 33.03 1.82 -3.57
C GLY A 709 32.53 0.71 -2.65
N ALA A 710 32.90 0.72 -1.36
CA ALA A 710 32.35 -0.19 -0.35
C ALA A 710 31.05 0.35 0.25
N ALA A 711 30.22 -0.53 0.82
CA ALA A 711 29.02 -0.14 1.55
C ALA A 711 29.30 -0.09 3.05
N TRP A 712 28.90 1.00 3.70
CA TRP A 712 29.07 1.23 5.13
C TRP A 712 27.70 1.27 5.78
N ALA A 713 27.32 0.19 6.46
CA ALA A 713 26.03 0.06 7.13
C ALA A 713 26.18 0.37 8.61
N SER A 714 25.36 1.27 9.14
CA SER A 714 25.45 1.71 10.53
C SER A 714 24.26 1.23 11.36
N ILE A 715 24.55 0.77 12.58
CA ILE A 715 23.58 0.28 13.56
C ILE A 715 23.83 0.90 14.93
N ALA A 716 22.78 1.01 15.74
CA ALA A 716 22.89 1.44 17.14
C ALA A 716 22.51 0.27 18.05
N ILE A 717 23.36 0.00 19.04
CA ILE A 717 23.22 -1.11 19.97
C ILE A 717 23.26 -0.63 21.41
N ASN A 718 22.80 -1.49 22.32
CA ASN A 718 22.84 -1.27 23.77
C ASN A 718 22.17 0.04 24.20
N CYS A 719 21.07 0.42 23.53
CA CYS A 719 20.36 1.65 23.85
C CYS A 719 19.66 1.56 25.22
N GLN A 720 20.15 2.35 26.17
CA GLN A 720 19.61 2.50 27.52
C GLN A 720 19.30 3.97 27.82
N SER A 721 18.71 4.26 28.98
CA SER A 721 18.43 5.65 29.39
C SER A 721 19.67 6.53 29.49
N THR A 722 20.87 5.93 29.56
CA THR A 722 22.17 6.60 29.64
C THR A 722 22.83 6.85 28.28
N GLY A 723 22.32 6.27 27.18
CA GLY A 723 22.86 6.45 25.83
C GLY A 723 22.80 5.17 24.97
N CYS A 724 23.34 5.26 23.76
CA CYS A 724 23.48 4.16 22.80
C CYS A 724 24.94 4.08 22.31
N GLU A 725 25.35 2.91 21.85
CA GLU A 725 26.63 2.71 21.16
C GLU A 725 26.39 2.58 19.65
N GLY A 726 27.21 3.27 18.85
CA GLY A 726 27.13 3.21 17.40
C GLY A 726 28.21 2.30 16.80
N GLU A 727 27.84 1.54 15.77
CA GLU A 727 28.79 0.78 14.95
C GLU A 727 28.52 1.01 13.45
N THR A 728 29.58 0.94 12.64
CA THR A 728 29.52 0.96 11.17
C THR A 728 30.27 -0.23 10.61
N ILE A 729 29.55 -1.13 9.97
CA ILE A 729 30.03 -2.38 9.39
C ILE A 729 30.27 -2.17 7.89
N VAL A 730 31.42 -2.62 7.41
CA VAL A 730 31.89 -2.46 6.03
C VAL A 730 31.63 -3.74 5.25
N PHE A 731 30.97 -3.60 4.10
CA PHE A 731 30.72 -4.68 3.16
C PHE A 731 31.47 -4.44 1.85
N ASP A 732 32.31 -5.39 1.47
CA ASP A 732 33.10 -5.30 0.24
C ASP A 732 32.39 -5.96 -0.95
N PRO A 733 31.95 -5.20 -1.96
CA PRO A 733 31.33 -5.78 -3.17
C PRO A 733 32.29 -6.65 -3.99
N LYS A 734 33.61 -6.57 -3.78
CA LYS A 734 34.61 -7.39 -4.49
C LYS A 734 34.86 -8.74 -3.82
N SER A 735 34.54 -8.88 -2.53
CA SER A 735 34.74 -10.10 -1.74
C SER A 735 33.40 -10.76 -1.39
N ALA A 736 32.61 -11.08 -2.41
CA ALA A 736 31.29 -11.70 -2.28
C ALA A 736 30.34 -10.97 -1.32
N PHE A 737 30.52 -9.65 -1.13
CA PHE A 737 29.74 -8.83 -0.19
C PHE A 737 29.86 -9.30 1.27
N ALA A 738 31.02 -9.82 1.66
CA ALA A 738 31.35 -10.16 3.04
C ALA A 738 31.50 -8.91 3.92
N GLN A 739 31.25 -9.08 5.21
CA GLN A 739 31.63 -8.10 6.23
C GLN A 739 33.14 -8.16 6.44
N THR A 740 33.85 -7.07 6.18
CA THR A 740 35.33 -7.04 6.16
C THR A 740 35.93 -6.22 7.30
N ALA A 741 35.20 -5.23 7.81
CA ALA A 741 35.64 -4.41 8.94
C ALA A 741 34.45 -3.82 9.70
N THR A 742 34.69 -3.38 10.93
CA THR A 742 33.74 -2.60 11.75
C THR A 742 34.46 -1.41 12.36
N MET A 743 33.83 -0.23 12.26
CA MET A 743 34.29 1.01 12.88
C MET A 743 33.30 1.46 13.96
N THR A 744 33.78 2.19 14.97
CA THR A 744 32.91 2.79 15.99
C THR A 744 32.12 3.97 15.42
N GLY A 745 30.97 4.30 16.02
CA GLY A 745 30.09 5.37 15.59
C GLY A 745 29.22 4.98 14.38
N THR A 746 28.08 5.63 14.26
CA THR A 746 27.18 5.49 13.10
C THR A 746 27.43 6.63 12.12
N VAL A 747 27.46 6.33 10.81
CA VAL A 747 27.73 7.32 9.77
C VAL A 747 26.44 8.06 9.42
N ARG A 748 26.50 9.39 9.55
CA ARG A 748 25.40 10.29 9.20
C ARG A 748 25.53 10.83 7.79
N ASP A 749 26.73 11.26 7.43
CA ASP A 749 27.04 11.75 6.09
C ASP A 749 28.53 11.52 5.78
N VAL A 750 28.85 11.30 4.51
CA VAL A 750 30.22 11.01 4.07
C VAL A 750 30.46 11.61 2.70
N VAL A 751 31.68 12.14 2.51
CA VAL A 751 32.19 12.55 1.20
C VAL A 751 33.58 12.00 0.99
N THR A 752 33.88 11.59 -0.24
CA THR A 752 35.17 10.98 -0.60
C THR A 752 35.98 11.89 -1.52
N ASN A 753 37.28 11.98 -1.28
CA ASN A 753 38.22 12.58 -2.21
C ASN A 753 39.47 11.68 -2.32
N GLY A 754 39.69 11.09 -3.50
CA GLY A 754 40.79 10.16 -3.73
C GLY A 754 40.75 8.99 -2.75
N THR A 755 41.83 8.81 -1.98
CA THR A 755 41.99 7.74 -0.98
C THR A 755 41.50 8.12 0.41
N ARG A 756 40.80 9.24 0.57
CA ARG A 756 40.26 9.69 1.87
C ARG A 756 38.75 9.81 1.85
N ALA A 757 38.12 9.39 2.94
CA ALA A 757 36.75 9.71 3.28
C ALA A 757 36.71 10.71 4.44
N TYR A 758 35.89 11.74 4.30
CA TYR A 758 35.56 12.69 5.36
C TYR A 758 34.17 12.35 5.86
N VAL A 759 34.09 11.95 7.12
CA VAL A 759 32.94 11.27 7.70
C VAL A 759 32.40 12.09 8.86
N LEU A 760 31.09 12.34 8.84
CA LEU A 760 30.36 12.84 10.00
C LEU A 760 29.70 11.64 10.68
N THR A 761 30.10 11.37 11.93
CA THR A 761 29.50 10.29 12.73
C THR A 761 28.60 10.83 13.82
N GLU A 762 27.70 9.98 14.30
CA GLU A 762 26.99 10.14 15.57
C GLU A 762 27.23 8.91 16.46
N LEU A 763 27.01 9.08 17.77
CA LEU A 763 27.30 8.05 18.79
C LEU A 763 28.76 7.55 18.74
N PRO A 764 29.79 8.43 18.83
CA PRO A 764 29.73 9.86 19.19
C PRO A 764 29.70 10.83 17.98
N ASN A 765 29.33 12.08 18.26
CA ASN A 765 29.29 13.17 17.27
C ASN A 765 30.71 13.65 16.93
N GLU A 766 31.25 13.19 15.80
CA GLU A 766 32.61 13.49 15.38
C GLU A 766 32.72 13.76 13.87
N VAL A 767 33.73 14.55 13.52
CA VAL A 767 34.26 14.65 12.15
C VAL A 767 35.49 13.77 12.09
N ARG A 768 35.59 12.91 11.08
CA ARG A 768 36.71 11.96 10.92
C ARG A 768 37.31 12.04 9.53
N ILE A 769 38.64 11.87 9.48
CA ILE A 769 39.37 11.54 8.26
C ILE A 769 39.65 10.04 8.32
N VAL A 770 39.18 9.32 7.30
CA VAL A 770 39.32 7.87 7.19
C VAL A 770 40.12 7.56 5.93
N ASP A 771 41.19 6.78 6.06
CA ASP A 771 41.92 6.22 4.92
C ASP A 771 41.10 5.08 4.32
N ILE A 772 40.84 5.21 3.02
CA ILE A 772 40.09 4.25 2.20
C ILE A 772 40.94 3.78 1.02
N THR A 773 42.28 3.82 1.13
CA THR A 773 43.19 3.20 0.15
C THR A 773 42.86 1.73 -0.05
N ASP A 774 42.50 1.02 1.03
CA ASP A 774 41.76 -0.24 1.00
C ASP A 774 40.33 -0.02 1.50
N PRO A 775 39.33 0.15 0.60
CA PRO A 775 37.95 0.38 0.99
C PRO A 775 37.30 -0.77 1.78
N ALA A 776 37.84 -1.99 1.71
CA ALA A 776 37.35 -3.13 2.49
C ALA A 776 37.84 -3.07 3.94
N HIS A 777 38.96 -2.40 4.22
CA HIS A 777 39.56 -2.28 5.54
C HIS A 777 39.89 -0.81 5.87
N PRO A 778 38.88 0.07 5.93
CA PRO A 778 39.10 1.48 6.20
C PRO A 778 39.68 1.70 7.60
N SER A 779 40.51 2.74 7.76
CA SER A 779 41.12 3.07 9.05
C SER A 779 40.98 4.56 9.38
N VAL A 780 40.58 4.86 10.61
CA VAL A 780 40.43 6.26 11.07
C VAL A 780 41.82 6.84 11.29
N VAL A 781 42.14 7.94 10.58
CA VAL A 781 43.42 8.64 10.67
C VAL A 781 43.37 9.73 11.73
N VAL A 782 42.30 10.53 11.71
CA VAL A 782 42.08 11.64 12.64
C VAL A 782 40.59 11.71 12.99
N SER A 783 40.25 11.93 14.25
CA SER A 783 38.89 12.24 14.70
C SER A 783 38.87 13.50 15.56
N ARG A 784 37.76 14.24 15.48
CA ARG A 784 37.52 15.45 16.26
C ARG A 784 36.04 15.55 16.62
N ALA A 785 35.74 15.90 17.87
CA ALA A 785 34.37 16.21 18.29
C ALA A 785 33.78 17.39 17.48
N THR A 786 32.53 17.25 17.06
CA THR A 786 31.83 18.32 16.32
C THR A 786 31.56 19.53 17.20
N GLU A 787 31.49 20.71 16.57
CA GLU A 787 31.14 21.97 17.24
C GLU A 787 29.61 22.14 17.32
N GLY A 788 29.12 22.94 18.26
CA GLY A 788 27.69 23.23 18.45
C GLY A 788 27.03 22.37 19.52
N THR A 789 25.81 22.75 19.95
CA THR A 789 25.06 22.01 20.97
C THR A 789 24.17 20.92 20.36
N GLN A 790 23.75 21.11 19.11
CA GLN A 790 23.01 20.13 18.33
C GLN A 790 23.94 19.36 17.37
N PRO A 791 23.71 18.05 17.17
CA PRO A 791 24.45 17.25 16.20
C PRO A 791 24.39 17.88 14.79
N PRO A 792 25.53 18.02 14.09
CA PRO A 792 25.52 18.43 12.69
C PRO A 792 24.77 17.43 11.79
N ARG A 793 24.43 17.88 10.58
CA ARG A 793 23.57 17.16 9.63
C ARG A 793 24.29 16.69 8.38
N ALA A 794 25.20 17.50 7.84
CA ALA A 794 25.83 17.21 6.55
C ALA A 794 27.30 17.64 6.52
N ILE A 795 28.07 16.98 5.66
CA ILE A 795 29.48 17.26 5.43
C ILE A 795 29.75 17.43 3.93
N ALA A 796 30.65 18.34 3.58
CA ALA A 796 31.14 18.51 2.22
C ALA A 796 32.64 18.82 2.20
N PHE A 797 33.30 18.48 1.11
CA PHE A 797 34.71 18.75 0.89
C PHE A 797 34.87 19.64 -0.34
N ALA A 798 35.50 20.80 -0.20
CA ALA A 798 35.81 21.70 -1.30
C ALA A 798 37.08 22.49 -1.00
N ASN A 799 37.92 22.76 -2.01
CA ASN A 799 39.12 23.59 -1.88
C ASN A 799 40.00 23.25 -0.64
N ASN A 800 40.29 21.96 -0.42
CA ASN A 800 41.07 21.46 0.71
C ASN A 800 40.49 21.82 2.10
N THR A 801 39.18 22.08 2.16
CA THR A 801 38.44 22.44 3.37
C THR A 801 37.28 21.46 3.56
N VAL A 802 37.11 21.00 4.79
CA VAL A 802 35.99 20.15 5.22
C VAL A 802 34.93 21.05 5.85
N TYR A 803 33.77 21.14 5.22
CA TYR A 803 32.63 21.92 5.70
C TYR A 803 31.64 21.01 6.42
N VAL A 804 31.22 21.39 7.61
CA VAL A 804 30.25 20.63 8.43
C VAL A 804 29.09 21.54 8.78
N LEU A 805 27.90 21.17 8.29
CA LEU A 805 26.68 21.94 8.42
C LEU A 805 25.88 21.44 9.63
N GLY A 806 25.70 22.30 10.63
CA GLY A 806 24.87 22.07 11.81
C GLY A 806 24.15 23.36 12.22
N GLU A 807 24.25 23.75 13.49
CA GLU A 807 23.78 25.06 13.97
C GLU A 807 24.43 26.19 13.16
N LYS A 808 25.72 26.09 12.90
CA LYS A 808 26.46 26.94 11.97
C LYS A 808 27.03 26.09 10.84
N LEU A 809 27.63 26.74 9.86
CA LEU A 809 28.55 26.05 8.96
C LEU A 809 29.95 26.19 9.54
N TYR A 810 30.57 25.08 9.92
CA TYR A 810 31.95 25.03 10.41
C TYR A 810 32.89 24.60 9.30
N ALA A 811 34.08 25.21 9.23
CA ALA A 811 35.13 24.84 8.28
C ALA A 811 36.34 24.27 9.04
N TYR A 812 36.87 23.16 8.54
CA TYR A 812 38.04 22.48 9.09
C TYR A 812 39.09 22.25 8.01
N SER A 813 40.36 22.22 8.43
CA SER A 813 41.48 21.79 7.61
C SER A 813 41.35 20.31 7.24
N ALA A 814 41.56 19.99 5.96
CA ALA A 814 41.52 18.64 5.44
C ALA A 814 42.68 17.72 5.87
N ASN A 815 43.69 18.28 6.56
CA ASN A 815 44.89 17.56 6.97
C ASN A 815 44.80 17.05 8.41
N ASP A 816 44.27 17.88 9.32
CA ASP A 816 44.32 17.65 10.77
C ASP A 816 43.00 17.96 11.48
N LEU A 817 41.95 18.33 10.73
CA LEU A 817 40.65 18.77 11.26
C LEU A 817 40.75 19.96 12.23
N SER A 818 41.80 20.78 12.16
CA SER A 818 41.84 22.06 12.88
C SER A 818 40.74 23.00 12.34
N LYS A 819 40.04 23.71 13.21
CA LYS A 819 38.92 24.60 12.83
C LYS A 819 39.51 25.86 12.19
N THR A 820 39.08 26.16 10.98
CA THR A 820 39.60 27.27 10.16
C THR A 820 38.60 28.41 10.02
N GLY A 821 37.30 28.19 10.29
CA GLY A 821 36.31 29.26 10.26
C GLY A 821 34.86 28.83 10.48
N GLU A 822 33.95 29.82 10.42
CA GLU A 822 32.50 29.65 10.53
C GLU A 822 31.78 30.42 9.40
N PRO A 823 31.73 29.89 8.16
CA PRO A 823 31.26 30.68 7.01
C PRO A 823 29.78 31.08 7.04
N LEU A 824 28.93 30.39 7.83
CA LEU A 824 27.53 30.77 8.03
C LEU A 824 27.21 30.87 9.53
N GLY A 825 26.36 31.84 9.87
CA GLY A 825 25.82 32.02 11.22
C GLY A 825 24.82 30.95 11.64
N SER A 826 24.24 31.15 12.82
CA SER A 826 23.31 30.20 13.43
C SER A 826 22.08 29.91 12.58
N TYR A 827 21.59 28.68 12.64
CA TYR A 827 20.36 28.23 12.00
C TYR A 827 19.17 28.99 12.59
N VAL A 828 18.27 29.44 11.72
CA VAL A 828 17.04 30.13 12.09
C VAL A 828 15.88 29.38 11.45
N THR A 829 14.90 28.97 12.26
CA THR A 829 13.69 28.33 11.77
C THR A 829 12.83 29.35 11.04
N ASP A 830 12.46 29.04 9.79
CA ASP A 830 11.43 29.77 9.03
C ASP A 830 10.12 28.96 9.01
N PRO A 831 9.11 29.35 9.81
CA PRO A 831 7.85 28.61 9.90
C PRO A 831 7.03 28.61 8.61
N THR A 832 7.33 29.51 7.66
CA THR A 832 6.60 29.62 6.39
C THR A 832 7.14 28.68 5.31
N SER A 833 8.37 28.20 5.47
CA SER A 833 9.07 27.37 4.47
C SER A 833 8.71 25.89 4.54
N GLY A 834 8.18 25.40 5.67
CA GLY A 834 7.99 23.97 5.93
C GLY A 834 9.31 23.18 6.09
N LEU A 835 10.44 23.87 6.26
CA LEU A 835 11.75 23.28 6.53
C LEU A 835 12.04 23.23 8.04
N THR A 836 12.81 22.23 8.43
CA THR A 836 13.26 21.98 9.79
C THR A 836 14.77 21.77 9.81
N TYR A 837 15.37 21.76 11.01
CA TYR A 837 16.80 21.56 11.17
C TYR A 837 17.32 20.28 10.50
N VAL A 838 16.47 19.24 10.36
CA VAL A 838 16.85 17.96 9.77
C VAL A 838 16.96 17.97 8.24
N ASP A 839 16.35 18.96 7.57
CA ASP A 839 16.34 19.14 6.09
C ASP A 839 17.65 19.77 5.55
N GLN A 840 18.61 20.05 6.44
CA GLN A 840 19.89 20.65 6.07
C GLN A 840 20.81 19.63 5.39
N HIS A 841 21.12 19.87 4.11
CA HIS A 841 22.09 19.09 3.34
C HIS A 841 23.13 20.00 2.71
N LEU A 842 24.32 19.46 2.47
CA LEU A 842 25.47 20.18 1.94
C LEU A 842 26.21 19.28 0.94
N ARG A 843 26.48 19.79 -0.26
CA ARG A 843 27.35 19.12 -1.24
C ARG A 843 28.26 20.13 -1.91
N ALA A 844 29.38 19.65 -2.43
CA ALA A 844 30.32 20.47 -3.15
C ALA A 844 30.82 19.79 -4.42
N ASP A 845 31.18 20.61 -5.40
CA ASP A 845 31.85 20.20 -6.63
C ASP A 845 32.83 21.31 -7.05
N GLY A 846 34.11 20.97 -7.14
CA GLY A 846 35.18 21.96 -7.29
C GLY A 846 35.14 23.03 -6.20
N ALA A 847 34.96 24.28 -6.59
CA ALA A 847 34.84 25.42 -5.67
C ALA A 847 33.40 25.74 -5.26
N CYS A 848 32.42 25.06 -5.84
CA CYS A 848 31.01 25.30 -5.57
C CYS A 848 30.54 24.51 -4.37
N VAL A 849 29.96 25.20 -3.39
CA VAL A 849 29.34 24.60 -2.22
C VAL A 849 27.88 25.02 -2.19
N ALA A 850 26.99 24.04 -2.17
CA ALA A 850 25.55 24.23 -2.25
C ALA A 850 24.86 23.57 -1.06
N LEU A 851 23.77 24.19 -0.60
CA LEU A 851 23.04 23.75 0.58
C LEU A 851 21.52 23.91 0.45
N THR A 852 20.80 23.12 1.25
CA THR A 852 19.34 23.17 1.40
C THR A 852 18.96 23.27 2.88
N GLY A 853 17.66 23.42 3.18
CA GLY A 853 17.13 23.30 4.55
C GLY A 853 17.21 24.56 5.42
N ARG A 854 17.90 25.62 4.98
CA ARG A 854 17.98 26.91 5.71
C ARG A 854 17.05 27.99 5.17
N GLN A 855 16.68 27.90 3.90
CA GLN A 855 15.76 28.79 3.21
C GLN A 855 14.91 27.97 2.24
N PHE A 856 13.76 28.51 1.84
CA PHE A 856 12.86 27.87 0.88
C PHE A 856 13.60 27.45 -0.41
N SER A 857 14.31 28.38 -1.04
CA SER A 857 15.10 28.06 -2.23
C SER A 857 16.47 27.48 -1.84
N PRO A 858 16.99 26.47 -2.57
CA PRO A 858 18.37 26.04 -2.42
C PRO A 858 19.36 27.20 -2.62
N GLN A 859 20.54 27.11 -2.00
CA GLN A 859 21.52 28.19 -1.98
C GLN A 859 22.91 27.72 -2.37
N PHE A 860 23.68 28.61 -3.01
CA PHE A 860 25.14 28.50 -3.14
C PHE A 860 25.83 29.45 -2.16
N LEU A 861 26.92 29.03 -1.51
CA LEU A 861 27.68 29.88 -0.59
C LEU A 861 28.37 31.08 -1.28
N SER A 862 28.57 31.03 -2.60
CA SER A 862 29.34 32.02 -3.37
C SER A 862 28.47 32.90 -4.28
N GLY A 863 27.55 33.68 -3.70
CA GLY A 863 26.92 34.85 -4.33
C GLY A 863 26.34 34.70 -5.75
N SER A 864 26.00 33.49 -6.18
CA SER A 864 25.47 33.15 -7.51
C SER A 864 23.93 33.13 -7.47
N PRO A 865 23.19 33.23 -8.60
CA PRO A 865 21.79 33.69 -8.63
C PRO A 865 20.83 32.81 -7.83
N SER A 866 19.73 33.42 -7.38
CA SER A 866 18.63 32.72 -6.69
C SER A 866 18.17 31.52 -7.49
N ILE A 867 18.20 30.32 -6.89
CA ILE A 867 17.66 29.12 -7.51
C ILE A 867 16.13 29.23 -7.46
N ALA A 868 15.51 29.51 -8.61
CA ALA A 868 14.06 29.47 -8.73
C ALA A 868 13.60 28.01 -8.55
N SER A 869 12.93 27.74 -7.43
CA SER A 869 12.46 26.40 -7.07
C SER A 869 10.95 26.42 -6.85
N PRO A 870 10.19 25.46 -7.40
CA PRO A 870 8.74 25.38 -7.20
C PRO A 870 8.37 24.91 -5.78
N ALA A 871 9.33 24.38 -5.01
CA ALA A 871 9.16 23.93 -3.63
C ALA A 871 10.41 24.17 -2.78
N ALA A 872 10.26 23.95 -1.47
CA ALA A 872 11.38 23.89 -0.55
C ALA A 872 12.38 22.78 -0.95
N GLY A 873 13.67 23.10 -0.98
CA GLY A 873 14.73 22.11 -1.23
C GLY A 873 14.91 21.18 -0.03
N ARG A 874 14.76 19.86 -0.25
CA ARG A 874 14.83 18.81 0.78
C ARG A 874 16.14 18.06 0.80
N PHE A 875 16.76 17.88 -0.36
CA PHE A 875 17.98 17.08 -0.47
C PHE A 875 18.87 17.63 -1.58
N ILE A 876 20.17 17.37 -1.46
CA ILE A 876 21.14 17.70 -2.50
C ILE A 876 22.03 16.50 -2.83
N ALA A 877 22.17 16.22 -4.11
CA ALA A 877 23.17 15.30 -4.64
C ALA A 877 24.05 16.02 -5.65
N THR A 878 25.24 15.49 -5.88
CA THR A 878 26.20 16.05 -6.84
C THR A 878 26.84 14.95 -7.66
N GLN A 879 27.14 15.28 -8.91
CA GLN A 879 28.07 14.58 -9.79
C GLN A 879 29.05 15.62 -10.34
N PRO A 880 30.22 15.22 -10.86
CA PRO A 880 31.17 16.17 -11.43
C PRO A 880 30.50 17.13 -12.43
N GLY A 881 30.52 18.43 -12.13
CA GLY A 881 29.94 19.52 -12.90
C GLY A 881 28.43 19.71 -12.82
N THR A 882 27.70 18.97 -11.96
CA THR A 882 26.23 19.00 -11.88
C THR A 882 25.70 18.84 -10.44
N PHE A 883 24.83 19.75 -10.03
CA PHE A 883 24.06 19.67 -8.80
C PHE A 883 22.61 19.28 -9.07
N TYR A 884 22.07 18.47 -8.18
CA TYR A 884 20.69 18.00 -8.19
C TYR A 884 20.02 18.42 -6.90
N PHE A 885 19.03 19.30 -6.99
CA PHE A 885 18.24 19.73 -5.84
C PHE A 885 16.89 19.05 -5.87
N LEU A 886 16.68 18.10 -4.96
CA LEU A 886 15.40 17.45 -4.78
C LEU A 886 14.51 18.36 -3.93
N THR A 887 13.33 18.68 -4.47
CA THR A 887 12.29 19.45 -3.81
C THR A 887 11.11 18.55 -3.48
N ASP A 888 10.11 19.07 -2.77
CA ASP A 888 8.86 18.35 -2.51
C ASP A 888 8.07 18.03 -3.81
N TYR A 889 8.35 18.67 -4.96
CA TYR A 889 7.60 18.48 -6.21
C TYR A 889 8.45 18.09 -7.43
N SER A 890 9.75 18.35 -7.39
CA SER A 890 10.60 18.35 -8.58
C SER A 890 12.06 18.06 -8.28
N LEU A 891 12.82 17.83 -9.34
CA LEU A 891 14.27 17.91 -9.32
C LEU A 891 14.71 19.12 -10.13
N GLU A 892 15.47 20.00 -9.49
CA GLU A 892 16.14 21.11 -10.17
C GLU A 892 17.58 20.71 -10.50
N ILE A 893 17.90 20.66 -11.80
CA ILE A 893 19.22 20.24 -12.29
C ILE A 893 20.00 21.49 -12.69
N TRP A 894 21.14 21.70 -12.03
CA TRP A 894 22.06 22.80 -12.30
C TRP A 894 23.39 22.26 -12.78
N SER A 895 23.84 22.66 -13.97
CA SER A 895 25.03 22.08 -14.58
C SER A 895 25.86 23.11 -15.34
N THR A 896 27.14 22.79 -15.48
CA THR A 896 28.09 23.48 -16.39
C THR A 896 27.86 23.11 -17.85
N LYS A 897 27.06 22.08 -18.13
CA LYS A 897 26.79 21.54 -19.47
C LYS A 897 25.27 21.42 -19.69
N PRO A 898 24.77 21.62 -20.92
CA PRO A 898 23.37 21.33 -21.21
C PRO A 898 23.05 19.85 -20.97
N LEU A 899 21.79 19.55 -20.68
CA LEU A 899 21.35 18.16 -20.58
C LEU A 899 21.55 17.45 -21.92
N PRO A 900 22.19 16.26 -21.94
CA PRO A 900 22.32 15.49 -23.17
C PRO A 900 20.93 15.18 -23.75
N PRO A 901 20.77 15.19 -25.08
CA PRO A 901 19.52 14.77 -25.69
C PRO A 901 19.23 13.31 -25.29
N ALA A 902 17.98 13.05 -24.89
CA ALA A 902 17.50 11.72 -24.56
C ALA A 902 17.84 10.75 -25.71
N ARG A 903 18.60 9.68 -25.42
CA ARG A 903 18.96 8.70 -26.45
C ARG A 903 17.68 8.06 -26.98
N ARG A 904 17.44 8.20 -28.28
CA ARG A 904 16.41 7.47 -29.01
C ARG A 904 16.77 5.99 -28.93
N ARG A 905 16.04 5.19 -28.15
CA ARG A 905 16.08 3.73 -28.34
C ARG A 905 15.47 3.46 -29.72
N ALA A 906 16.28 2.95 -30.65
CA ALA A 906 15.74 2.28 -31.83
C ALA A 906 14.86 1.14 -31.33
N ALA A 907 13.60 1.11 -31.76
CA ALA A 907 12.71 -0.01 -31.48
C ALA A 907 13.37 -1.29 -32.02
N ARG A 908 13.47 -2.30 -31.18
CA ARG A 908 13.67 -3.69 -31.61
C ARG A 908 12.37 -4.42 -31.43
#